data_AF-A0A661Z9M7-F1
#
_entry.id   AF-A0A661Z9M7-F1
#
_cell.length_a   1.000
_cell.length_b   1.000
_cell.length_c   1.000
_cell.angle_alpha   90.00
_cell.angle_beta   90.00
_cell.angle_gamma   90.00
#
_symmetry.space_group_name_H-M   'P 1'
#
loop_
_entity.id
_entity.type
_entity.pdbx_description
1 polymer ?
#
loop_
_entity_poly.entity_id
_entity_poly.type
_entity_poly.pdbx_seq_one_letter_code
_entity_poly.pdbx_strand_id
1 'polypeptide(L)'
;YELQFLLRYNDDIDFFISERNKYIDKFERTSDAFSNINQILINDFISKKSNLNTRLIRIENIHDNYEETFSDLTHKIFIRGNITSGIIGDLKTSEQEIINSNMSPQTKSLISEMVLLTDNYLLSEDATNYTEFIKRYNKISKSENVNINDTSINNPTVNLSGFDKTLQNYKTNFTALIKIDKLIGLKYDEGFLGKLRTYSQNLDPEIEQLLNEITEFKQTAQKQAIYTIIIFFILIGVVFLILFKRFSSSVANPLNELKDYIKPVSLGIFPSEKLNIEGNNELAEICNYTNKLITGLEKTSDFANNIGKGNYNIDYTPLSKQDALGNALLEMKDNIVISSQEEEKRKHEDEIRTWTNEGLTKFNDILRLTQGNISEMSAKVISELVKFINANQGGMFVFNDDEDEKFLELTAAYAYGHEKKKEKIIYPGEGMVGMVAAEKKTVYMTEIPETYITITSGLGDAVPGSLLIVPMITEDEIIGVIELASFNELEKHEIRFVEILSETIASSLSITKINQKTSVLLKQSQKQAELMKIQEEEMRQNFEELQQAQENSAQKTAQMSGILAAIDTSSLVLEIDLDGTIISANRNLLDLIEIEEQSILNINIKDFIHSETEQDFNEFWQKLINGQNIQRTEYIKHENREFWLSTVYAPILDENAKISYILSIASDLSESKKLEFELTEREKQLRLNLEEINKSHKEAERKQHILENTNEMLKANEKTLQSAVESAMKQRKELAKKVDEIAEREAETNSWFEGINQTNITAEFDLNGNILSVNHIFEKVFDYKEKELKTKNHNILVAEQELNSEEYKKRWKKLHMGIHVSGTFQYINKKKERIYIQGTYTAIKDHKGKTLKIYLIGSNTSDLIKRSEELKARETELYFQIEDMKMLQKQKEKQEEELSKRSVEIIEQESLTKSRTEGINRTILVAEFDMDGRILFANNIFTKTFDYSEKELISKHHEILITKDFAQSKEYKNAWEQLNKGEYLTETFTFISKNKSKIFIQGTYTPIKNSKGEIIKILLTGFDTTDLIKRTEELKARETELSFQLEELKLLEKKSKNGK
;
A
#
# COMPACT_ATOMS: atom_id res chain seq x y z
N TYR A 1 61.74 13.98 31.85
CA TYR A 1 62.50 15.23 31.57
C TYR A 1 63.89 15.22 32.18
N GLU A 2 64.09 14.62 33.36
CA GLU A 2 65.36 14.17 33.96
C GLU A 2 66.61 14.25 33.06
N LEU A 3 66.72 13.41 32.03
CA LEU A 3 67.91 13.33 31.17
C LEU A 3 68.30 14.66 30.51
N GLN A 4 67.34 15.54 30.19
CA GLN A 4 67.63 16.87 29.63
C GLN A 4 68.11 17.88 30.69
N PHE A 5 67.80 17.65 31.97
CA PHE A 5 68.40 18.36 33.09
C PHE A 5 69.83 17.83 33.35
N LEU A 6 69.98 16.51 33.48
CA LEU A 6 71.27 15.85 33.76
C LEU A 6 72.36 16.15 32.72
N LEU A 7 71.99 16.28 31.44
CA LEU A 7 72.93 16.63 30.36
C LEU A 7 73.31 18.14 30.30
N ARG A 8 72.76 19.00 31.16
CA ARG A 8 72.85 20.47 30.99
C ARG A 8 73.05 21.29 32.26
N TYR A 9 72.86 20.73 33.45
CA TYR A 9 72.86 21.51 34.70
C TYR A 9 74.19 22.21 35.01
N ASN A 10 75.35 21.65 34.59
CA ASN A 10 76.67 22.21 34.89
C ASN A 10 76.85 23.66 34.39
N ASP A 11 76.26 23.99 33.23
CA ASP A 11 76.33 25.31 32.61
C ASP A 11 75.12 26.21 32.97
N ASP A 12 74.20 25.73 33.81
CA ASP A 12 72.93 26.39 34.12
C ASP A 12 73.08 27.31 35.35
N ILE A 13 73.46 28.57 35.08
CA ILE A 13 73.65 29.60 36.11
C ILE A 13 72.35 29.86 36.90
N ASP A 14 71.19 29.86 36.23
CA ASP A 14 69.90 30.13 36.87
C ASP A 14 69.54 29.01 37.87
N PHE A 15 69.85 27.76 37.54
CA PHE A 15 69.71 26.63 38.47
C PHE A 15 70.56 26.81 39.73
N PHE A 16 71.84 27.16 39.62
CA PHE A 16 72.71 27.37 40.80
C PHE A 16 72.41 28.65 41.59
N ILE A 17 71.53 29.53 41.11
CA ILE A 17 71.01 30.68 41.86
C ILE A 17 69.68 30.35 42.57
N SER A 18 68.83 29.53 41.95
CA SER A 18 67.41 29.41 42.33
C SER A 18 66.92 27.99 42.65
N GLU A 19 67.76 26.97 42.46
CA GLU A 19 67.41 25.53 42.47
C GLU A 19 66.40 25.12 41.37
N ARG A 20 66.04 26.04 40.45
CA ARG A 20 65.01 25.85 39.42
C ARG A 20 65.59 26.00 38.02
N ASN A 21 65.09 25.20 37.08
CA ASN A 21 65.22 25.50 35.65
C ASN A 21 64.06 24.94 34.82
N LYS A 22 64.02 25.35 33.55
CA LYS A 22 63.03 24.98 32.54
C LYS A 22 62.87 23.48 32.26
N TYR A 23 63.75 22.62 32.78
CA TYR A 23 63.65 21.15 32.67
C TYR A 23 63.03 20.54 33.93
N ILE A 24 63.35 21.07 35.12
CA ILE A 24 62.64 20.79 36.38
C ILE A 24 61.18 21.27 36.25
N ASP A 25 60.96 22.52 35.83
CA ASP A 25 59.60 23.08 35.63
C ASP A 25 58.77 22.31 34.59
N LYS A 26 59.41 21.53 33.70
CA LYS A 26 58.73 20.66 32.73
C LYS A 26 58.56 19.24 33.24
N PHE A 27 59.46 18.79 34.11
CA PHE A 27 59.29 17.54 34.82
C PHE A 27 58.07 17.58 35.74
N GLU A 28 58.02 18.55 36.67
CA GLU A 28 56.92 18.73 37.63
C GLU A 28 55.55 18.76 36.94
N ARG A 29 55.36 19.63 35.93
CA ARG A 29 54.10 19.69 35.16
C ARG A 29 53.73 18.41 34.41
N THR A 30 54.69 17.51 34.17
CA THR A 30 54.42 16.18 33.60
C THR A 30 54.06 15.18 34.70
N SER A 31 54.73 15.26 35.85
CA SER A 31 54.39 14.56 37.09
C SER A 31 52.97 14.87 37.56
N ASP A 32 52.63 16.17 37.67
CA ASP A 32 51.28 16.67 37.95
C ASP A 32 50.25 16.04 37.01
N ALA A 33 50.51 16.07 35.70
CA ALA A 33 49.60 15.54 34.69
C ALA A 33 49.44 14.01 34.82
N PHE A 34 50.53 13.28 35.09
CA PHE A 34 50.50 11.84 35.31
C PHE A 34 49.70 11.47 36.56
N SER A 35 50.01 12.11 37.71
CA SER A 35 49.32 11.90 38.98
C SER A 35 47.82 12.22 38.86
N ASN A 36 47.45 13.35 38.23
CA ASN A 36 46.04 13.69 37.99
C ASN A 36 45.32 12.66 37.11
N ILE A 37 45.95 12.17 36.02
CA ILE A 37 45.37 11.11 35.18
C ILE A 37 45.19 9.82 35.98
N ASN A 38 46.20 9.43 36.75
CA ASN A 38 46.17 8.21 37.56
C ASN A 38 45.11 8.29 38.67
N GLN A 39 44.98 9.42 39.36
CA GLN A 39 43.92 9.67 40.34
C GLN A 39 42.51 9.64 39.75
N ILE A 40 42.31 10.14 38.52
CA ILE A 40 41.04 10.00 37.80
C ILE A 40 40.74 8.51 37.55
N LEU A 41 41.73 7.75 37.08
CA LEU A 41 41.59 6.31 36.82
C LEU A 41 41.36 5.50 38.10
N ILE A 42 42.05 5.80 39.20
CA ILE A 42 41.81 5.19 40.54
C ILE A 42 40.39 5.51 41.03
N ASN A 43 39.88 6.70 40.73
CA ASN A 43 38.59 7.12 41.23
C ASN A 43 37.38 6.66 40.40
N ASP A 44 37.60 6.16 39.19
CA ASP A 44 36.57 5.62 38.31
C ASP A 44 35.79 4.42 38.92
N PHE A 45 34.58 4.20 38.42
CA PHE A 45 33.69 3.13 38.84
C PHE A 45 34.12 1.73 38.36
N ILE A 46 34.78 1.63 37.19
CA ILE A 46 35.21 0.36 36.60
C ILE A 46 36.47 -0.13 37.30
N SER A 47 37.44 0.76 37.56
CA SER A 47 38.64 0.41 38.32
C SER A 47 38.30 -0.04 39.75
N LYS A 48 37.41 0.67 40.46
CA LYS A 48 36.92 0.31 41.80
C LYS A 48 36.13 -1.02 41.85
N LYS A 49 35.70 -1.57 40.71
CA LYS A 49 35.00 -2.86 40.59
C LYS A 49 35.85 -3.98 39.97
N SER A 50 37.14 -3.73 39.73
CA SER A 50 38.07 -4.67 39.11
C SER A 50 39.41 -4.67 39.84
N ASN A 51 40.33 -5.56 39.46
CA ASN A 51 41.66 -5.60 40.08
C ASN A 51 42.53 -4.38 39.67
N LEU A 52 42.13 -3.64 38.62
CA LEU A 52 42.85 -2.51 38.03
C LEU A 52 43.24 -1.43 39.04
N ASN A 53 42.43 -1.19 40.07
CA ASN A 53 42.76 -0.24 41.13
C ASN A 53 44.08 -0.61 41.84
N THR A 54 44.33 -1.90 42.08
CA THR A 54 45.59 -2.39 42.67
C THR A 54 46.79 -2.07 41.79
N ARG A 55 46.61 -2.07 40.47
CA ARG A 55 47.64 -1.78 39.47
C ARG A 55 47.94 -0.29 39.40
N LEU A 56 46.89 0.53 39.30
CA LEU A 56 46.99 1.99 39.30
C LEU A 56 47.65 2.54 40.57
N ILE A 57 47.35 1.95 41.74
CA ILE A 57 48.00 2.30 43.01
C ILE A 57 49.50 1.95 43.01
N ARG A 58 49.93 0.85 42.36
CA ARG A 58 51.37 0.55 42.23
C ARG A 58 52.08 1.55 41.32
N ILE A 59 51.45 1.87 40.19
CA ILE A 59 51.93 2.85 39.22
C ILE A 59 52.11 4.22 39.91
N GLU A 60 51.15 4.61 40.76
CA GLU A 60 51.23 5.80 41.63
C GLU A 60 52.45 5.74 42.56
N ASN A 61 52.58 4.67 43.36
CA ASN A 61 53.68 4.55 44.32
C ASN A 61 55.06 4.56 43.63
N ILE A 62 55.20 3.95 42.44
CA ILE A 62 56.47 3.97 41.68
C ILE A 62 56.75 5.39 41.14
N HIS A 63 55.73 6.08 40.64
CA HIS A 63 55.82 7.45 40.15
C HIS A 63 56.22 8.43 41.27
N ASP A 64 55.51 8.39 42.40
CA ASP A 64 55.73 9.32 43.52
C ASP A 64 57.13 9.13 44.14
N ASN A 65 57.60 7.88 44.23
CA ASN A 65 58.98 7.58 44.63
C ASN A 65 60.01 8.11 43.62
N TYR A 66 59.73 8.05 42.31
CA TYR A 66 60.60 8.59 41.26
C TYR A 66 60.63 10.13 41.32
N GLU A 67 59.49 10.78 41.54
CA GLU A 67 59.40 12.25 41.70
C GLU A 67 60.14 12.75 42.95
N GLU A 68 59.91 12.13 44.12
CA GLU A 68 60.64 12.44 45.35
C GLU A 68 62.15 12.24 45.14
N THR A 69 62.56 11.10 44.56
CA THR A 69 63.96 10.80 44.26
C THR A 69 64.59 11.81 43.28
N PHE A 70 63.83 12.35 42.32
CA PHE A 70 64.33 13.34 41.37
C PHE A 70 64.49 14.72 42.01
N SER A 71 63.52 15.14 42.84
CA SER A 71 63.62 16.37 43.64
C SER A 71 64.80 16.30 44.62
N ASP A 72 64.98 15.16 45.29
CA ASP A 72 66.07 14.93 46.22
C ASP A 72 67.44 14.92 45.50
N LEU A 73 67.50 14.40 44.27
CA LEU A 73 68.67 14.47 43.37
C LEU A 73 68.99 15.90 42.92
N THR A 74 68.00 16.68 42.46
CA THR A 74 68.23 18.08 42.07
C THR A 74 68.78 18.88 43.25
N HIS A 75 68.27 18.65 44.46
CA HIS A 75 68.78 19.29 45.67
C HIS A 75 70.23 18.89 46.00
N LYS A 76 70.63 17.62 45.81
CA LYS A 76 72.05 17.23 46.00
C LYS A 76 72.97 17.83 44.94
N ILE A 77 72.52 17.96 43.69
CA ILE A 77 73.28 18.61 42.62
C ILE A 77 73.42 20.11 42.89
N PHE A 78 72.38 20.77 43.41
CA PHE A 78 72.46 22.17 43.85
C PHE A 78 73.48 22.36 44.99
N ILE A 79 73.46 21.49 46.00
CA ILE A 79 74.45 21.49 47.11
C ILE A 79 75.88 21.21 46.61
N ARG A 80 76.06 20.29 45.65
CA ARG A 80 77.35 20.06 44.98
C ARG A 80 77.90 21.36 44.40
N GLY A 81 77.04 22.11 43.71
CA GLY A 81 77.38 23.37 43.09
C GLY A 81 78.24 23.21 41.84
N ASN A 82 78.92 24.28 41.46
CA ASN A 82 79.86 24.34 40.33
C ASN A 82 81.12 25.12 40.73
N ILE A 83 82.00 25.47 39.78
CA ILE A 83 83.24 26.24 40.06
C ILE A 83 83.03 27.63 40.69
N THR A 84 81.78 28.10 40.81
CA THR A 84 81.40 29.39 41.41
C THR A 84 80.41 29.27 42.59
N SER A 85 79.95 28.07 42.95
CA SER A 85 78.86 27.87 43.93
C SER A 85 78.95 26.54 44.66
N GLY A 86 78.26 26.41 45.80
CA GLY A 86 78.18 25.17 46.57
C GLY A 86 79.53 24.58 46.98
N ILE A 87 79.57 23.27 47.21
CA ILE A 87 80.78 22.59 47.71
C ILE A 87 81.97 22.72 46.74
N ILE A 88 81.74 22.71 45.42
CA ILE A 88 82.83 22.89 44.43
C ILE A 88 83.36 24.35 44.47
N GLY A 89 82.51 25.35 44.64
CA GLY A 89 82.91 26.75 44.82
C GLY A 89 83.67 26.99 46.13
N ASP A 90 83.23 26.39 47.23
CA ASP A 90 83.93 26.44 48.52
C ASP A 90 85.27 25.69 48.49
N LEU A 91 85.34 24.57 47.74
CA LEU A 91 86.58 23.85 47.46
C LEU A 91 87.56 24.75 46.70
N LYS A 92 87.11 25.38 45.60
CA LYS A 92 87.95 26.28 44.80
C LYS A 92 88.34 27.57 45.52
N THR A 93 87.51 28.07 46.43
CA THR A 93 87.85 29.22 47.28
C THR A 93 88.97 28.86 48.27
N SER A 94 88.81 27.76 49.00
CA SER A 94 89.83 27.28 49.95
C SER A 94 91.12 26.80 49.26
N GLU A 95 91.05 26.31 48.02
CA GLU A 95 92.21 26.05 47.15
C GLU A 95 93.04 27.31 46.91
N GLN A 96 92.40 28.41 46.49
CA GLN A 96 93.08 29.68 46.22
C GLN A 96 93.65 30.30 47.49
N GLU A 97 92.95 30.26 48.61
CA GLU A 97 93.47 30.71 49.91
C GLU A 97 94.72 29.91 50.35
N ILE A 98 94.77 28.59 50.09
CA ILE A 98 95.96 27.76 50.35
C ILE A 98 97.11 28.14 49.42
N ILE A 99 96.89 28.23 48.10
CA ILE A 99 97.94 28.56 47.12
C ILE A 99 98.67 29.88 47.45
N ASN A 100 97.91 30.84 47.98
CA ASN A 100 98.36 32.17 48.37
C ASN A 100 98.93 32.26 49.81
N SER A 101 98.91 31.17 50.59
CA SER A 101 99.46 31.14 51.95
C SER A 101 101.00 31.04 51.97
N ASN A 102 101.63 31.64 52.98
CA ASN A 102 103.08 31.52 53.21
C ASN A 102 103.43 30.18 53.84
N MET A 103 104.26 29.38 53.17
CA MET A 103 104.57 27.99 53.53
C MET A 103 105.96 27.57 53.01
N SER A 104 106.45 26.38 53.42
CA SER A 104 107.72 25.87 52.90
C SER A 104 107.64 25.46 51.41
N PRO A 105 108.75 25.45 50.66
CA PRO A 105 108.77 24.95 49.28
C PRO A 105 108.32 23.48 49.15
N GLN A 106 108.56 22.67 50.18
CA GLN A 106 108.15 21.26 50.23
C GLN A 106 106.63 21.14 50.45
N THR A 107 106.07 21.98 51.33
CA THR A 107 104.62 22.11 51.55
C THR A 107 103.92 22.55 50.27
N LYS A 108 104.48 23.55 49.58
CA LYS A 108 103.92 24.08 48.32
C LYS A 108 103.88 23.05 47.20
N SER A 109 104.91 22.20 47.06
CA SER A 109 104.89 21.08 46.11
C SER A 109 103.78 20.08 46.41
N LEU A 110 103.61 19.69 47.67
CA LEU A 110 102.56 18.74 48.08
C LEU A 110 101.15 19.30 47.90
N ILE A 111 100.99 20.62 48.05
CA ILE A 111 99.74 21.32 47.72
C ILE A 111 99.48 21.32 46.21
N SER A 112 100.47 21.60 45.36
CA SER A 112 100.28 21.50 43.91
C SER A 112 99.89 20.08 43.46
N GLU A 113 100.42 19.05 44.11
CA GLU A 113 99.97 17.66 43.92
C GLU A 113 98.51 17.44 44.38
N MET A 114 98.10 18.03 45.50
CA MET A 114 96.72 17.97 45.98
C MET A 114 95.71 18.68 45.06
N VAL A 115 96.09 19.83 44.49
CA VAL A 115 95.26 20.58 43.52
C VAL A 115 95.05 19.75 42.25
N LEU A 116 96.13 19.16 41.72
CA LEU A 116 96.04 18.27 40.56
C LEU A 116 95.15 17.04 40.84
N LEU A 117 95.14 16.52 42.07
CA LEU A 117 94.27 15.41 42.47
C LEU A 117 92.80 15.84 42.59
N THR A 118 92.49 17.05 43.07
CA THR A 118 91.12 17.58 43.03
C THR A 118 90.64 17.87 41.61
N ASP A 119 91.48 18.41 40.73
CA ASP A 119 91.13 18.68 39.33
C ASP A 119 90.91 17.37 38.56
N ASN A 120 91.79 16.38 38.74
CA ASN A 120 91.59 15.05 38.17
C ASN A 120 90.28 14.41 38.68
N TYR A 121 89.93 14.59 39.96
CA TYR A 121 88.64 14.11 40.48
C TYR A 121 87.45 14.82 39.83
N LEU A 122 87.48 16.15 39.67
CA LEU A 122 86.41 16.92 39.02
C LEU A 122 86.25 16.57 37.53
N LEU A 123 87.25 15.94 36.91
CA LEU A 123 87.22 15.49 35.51
C LEU A 123 86.90 14.00 35.32
N SER A 124 87.24 13.12 36.27
CA SER A 124 87.10 11.65 36.13
C SER A 124 86.24 10.97 37.20
N GLU A 125 85.84 11.70 38.24
CA GLU A 125 85.07 11.25 39.41
C GLU A 125 85.66 10.01 40.14
N ASP A 126 86.93 9.70 39.88
CA ASP A 126 87.66 8.56 40.45
C ASP A 126 88.11 8.84 41.90
N ALA A 127 87.46 8.16 42.85
CA ALA A 127 87.77 8.22 44.29
C ALA A 127 89.21 7.80 44.66
N THR A 128 89.98 7.20 43.74
CA THR A 128 91.43 6.99 43.89
C THR A 128 92.17 8.32 44.06
N ASN A 129 91.74 9.39 43.38
CA ASN A 129 92.32 10.72 43.52
C ASN A 129 92.17 11.27 44.95
N TYR A 130 90.98 11.17 45.54
CA TYR A 130 90.75 11.53 46.95
C TYR A 130 91.58 10.67 47.91
N THR A 131 91.74 9.38 47.61
CA THR A 131 92.55 8.46 48.42
C THR A 131 94.03 8.88 48.43
N GLU A 132 94.58 9.37 47.32
CA GLU A 132 95.94 9.92 47.27
C GLU A 132 96.03 11.33 47.87
N PHE A 133 95.03 12.18 47.67
CA PHE A 133 94.92 13.50 48.30
C PHE A 133 95.02 13.40 49.82
N ILE A 134 94.31 12.44 50.44
CA ILE A 134 94.37 12.23 51.89
C ILE A 134 95.77 11.77 52.34
N LYS A 135 96.54 11.03 51.52
CA LYS A 135 97.95 10.72 51.84
C LYS A 135 98.82 11.96 51.80
N ARG A 136 98.61 12.87 50.83
CA ARG A 136 99.34 14.15 50.74
C ARG A 136 98.97 15.10 51.88
N TYR A 137 97.69 15.26 52.19
CA TYR A 137 97.20 15.99 53.37
C TYR A 137 97.87 15.48 54.65
N ASN A 138 97.83 14.16 54.89
CA ASN A 138 98.39 13.55 56.10
C ASN A 138 99.92 13.67 56.17
N LYS A 139 100.61 13.88 55.04
CA LYS A 139 102.04 14.19 55.00
C LYS A 139 102.32 15.62 55.45
N ILE A 140 101.55 16.61 54.95
CA ILE A 140 101.65 18.02 55.35
C ILE A 140 101.34 18.20 56.85
N SER A 141 100.20 17.65 57.29
CA SER A 141 99.76 17.70 58.70
C SER A 141 100.80 17.11 59.66
N LYS A 142 101.54 16.08 59.24
CA LYS A 142 102.65 15.51 60.03
C LYS A 142 103.95 16.32 59.98
N SER A 143 104.26 17.00 58.86
CA SER A 143 105.47 17.83 58.78
C SER A 143 105.37 19.16 59.54
N GLU A 144 104.16 19.70 59.71
CA GLU A 144 103.94 21.00 60.36
C GLU A 144 103.37 20.87 61.79
N ASN A 145 103.53 19.68 62.39
CA ASN A 145 103.25 19.40 63.81
C ASN A 145 101.76 19.54 64.22
N VAL A 146 100.84 19.34 63.27
CA VAL A 146 99.39 19.47 63.46
C VAL A 146 98.84 18.23 64.18
N ASN A 147 98.70 18.33 65.51
CA ASN A 147 98.21 17.23 66.34
C ASN A 147 96.68 17.08 66.27
N ILE A 148 96.19 16.29 65.31
CA ILE A 148 94.78 15.88 65.20
C ILE A 148 94.70 14.35 65.34
N ASN A 149 94.60 13.89 66.58
CA ASN A 149 94.32 12.51 66.96
C ASN A 149 93.36 12.48 68.15
N ASP A 150 92.10 12.86 67.93
CA ASP A 150 90.98 12.22 68.63
C ASP A 150 89.71 12.21 67.76
N THR A 151 88.78 11.33 68.11
CA THR A 151 87.49 11.11 67.45
C THR A 151 86.35 11.44 68.40
N SER A 152 85.32 12.15 67.92
CA SER A 152 84.35 12.92 68.73
C SER A 152 84.98 14.19 69.36
N ILE A 153 84.26 15.24 69.79
CA ILE A 153 82.83 15.44 70.09
C ILE A 153 82.32 16.72 69.38
N ASN A 154 81.02 17.02 69.48
CA ASN A 154 80.45 18.36 69.26
C ASN A 154 81.18 19.47 70.05
N ASN A 155 81.11 20.70 69.53
CA ASN A 155 81.51 21.99 70.12
C ASN A 155 83.03 22.31 70.21
N PRO A 156 83.41 23.62 70.15
CA PRO A 156 84.56 23.99 69.34
C PRO A 156 85.50 25.05 69.95
N THR A 157 86.70 24.65 70.38
CA THR A 157 87.84 25.57 70.60
C THR A 157 89.18 24.89 70.32
N VAL A 158 89.69 25.02 69.08
CA VAL A 158 91.11 24.79 68.75
C VAL A 158 91.58 26.00 67.94
N ASN A 159 92.56 26.73 68.45
CA ASN A 159 93.07 27.94 67.82
C ASN A 159 94.15 27.59 66.78
N LEU A 160 93.70 27.05 65.64
CA LEU A 160 94.52 26.72 64.47
C LEU A 160 95.12 27.99 63.84
N SER A 161 96.30 27.88 63.20
CA SER A 161 96.81 29.02 62.41
C SER A 161 95.94 29.27 61.17
N GLY A 162 96.10 30.43 60.53
CA GLY A 162 95.35 30.75 59.30
C GLY A 162 95.51 29.70 58.21
N PHE A 163 96.74 29.20 58.01
CA PHE A 163 97.04 28.14 57.06
C PHE A 163 96.41 26.80 57.46
N ASP A 164 96.56 26.38 58.72
CA ASP A 164 95.96 25.13 59.23
C ASP A 164 94.44 25.10 59.04
N LYS A 165 93.78 26.24 59.31
CA LYS A 165 92.32 26.37 59.17
C LYS A 165 91.90 26.21 57.71
N THR A 166 92.55 26.89 56.77
CA THR A 166 92.19 26.74 55.35
C THR A 166 92.56 25.35 54.81
N LEU A 167 93.69 24.77 55.22
CA LEU A 167 94.08 23.40 54.85
C LEU A 167 93.03 22.36 55.32
N GLN A 168 92.53 22.50 56.55
CA GLN A 168 91.44 21.68 57.10
C GLN A 168 90.10 21.97 56.40
N ASN A 169 89.80 23.22 56.01
CA ASN A 169 88.61 23.56 55.21
C ASN A 169 88.65 22.87 53.84
N TYR A 170 89.75 22.98 53.09
CA TYR A 170 89.91 22.40 51.76
C TYR A 170 89.74 20.86 51.77
N LYS A 171 90.32 20.19 52.79
CA LYS A 171 90.03 18.77 53.05
C LYS A 171 88.57 18.52 53.39
N THR A 172 87.96 19.34 54.24
CA THR A 172 86.54 19.19 54.63
C THR A 172 85.62 19.31 53.41
N ASN A 173 85.88 20.27 52.53
CA ASN A 173 85.12 20.52 51.32
C ASN A 173 85.29 19.37 50.32
N PHE A 174 86.52 18.85 50.10
CA PHE A 174 86.70 17.69 49.23
C PHE A 174 86.08 16.42 49.84
N THR A 175 86.13 16.26 51.17
CA THR A 175 85.43 15.18 51.88
C THR A 175 83.90 15.30 51.76
N ALA A 176 83.36 16.53 51.68
CA ALA A 176 81.95 16.78 51.45
C ALA A 176 81.55 16.49 50.00
N LEU A 177 82.39 16.85 49.02
CA LEU A 177 82.19 16.57 47.60
C LEU A 177 82.12 15.05 47.36
N ILE A 178 83.09 14.30 47.87
CA ILE A 178 83.12 12.83 47.79
C ILE A 178 81.88 12.17 48.43
N LYS A 179 81.24 12.83 49.40
CA LYS A 179 79.97 12.36 49.98
C LYS A 179 78.76 12.72 49.12
N ILE A 180 78.68 13.95 48.59
CA ILE A 180 77.54 14.39 47.77
C ILE A 180 77.52 13.65 46.42
N ASP A 181 78.68 13.45 45.80
CA ASP A 181 78.81 12.78 44.50
C ASP A 181 78.52 11.27 44.63
N LYS A 182 78.87 10.66 45.77
CA LYS A 182 78.46 9.28 46.09
C LYS A 182 76.96 9.15 46.37
N LEU A 183 76.30 10.20 46.87
CA LEU A 183 74.85 10.22 47.05
C LEU A 183 74.13 10.39 45.70
N ILE A 184 74.58 11.33 44.86
CA ILE A 184 74.12 11.54 43.49
C ILE A 184 74.26 10.25 42.66
N GLY A 185 75.46 9.67 42.67
CA GLY A 185 75.85 8.47 41.93
C GLY A 185 77.02 8.77 40.99
N LEU A 186 78.19 8.18 41.27
CA LEU A 186 79.39 8.27 40.42
C LEU A 186 79.23 7.49 39.09
N LYS A 187 78.11 6.79 38.93
CA LYS A 187 77.64 6.11 37.71
C LYS A 187 76.12 6.15 37.68
N TYR A 188 75.54 5.93 36.50
CA TYR A 188 74.09 5.91 36.26
C TYR A 188 73.34 4.71 36.90
N ASP A 189 74.05 3.79 37.53
CA ASP A 189 73.53 2.68 38.34
C ASP A 189 73.80 2.82 39.85
N GLU A 190 74.41 3.93 40.29
CA GLU A 190 74.71 4.23 41.69
C GLU A 190 73.88 5.43 42.21
N GLY A 191 73.80 5.58 43.54
CA GLY A 191 73.19 6.76 44.17
C GLY A 191 71.70 6.98 43.86
N PHE A 192 71.29 8.24 43.77
CA PHE A 192 69.96 8.64 43.32
C PHE A 192 69.71 8.32 41.84
N LEU A 193 70.73 8.40 40.98
CA LEU A 193 70.62 8.03 39.55
C LEU A 193 70.20 6.56 39.39
N GLY A 194 70.85 5.65 40.11
CA GLY A 194 70.49 4.23 40.14
C GLY A 194 69.07 3.96 40.65
N LYS A 195 68.58 4.75 41.62
CA LYS A 195 67.18 4.69 42.07
C LYS A 195 66.21 5.11 40.96
N LEU A 196 66.41 6.28 40.35
CA LEU A 196 65.54 6.78 39.27
C LEU A 196 65.45 5.80 38.11
N ARG A 197 66.60 5.26 37.68
CA ARG A 197 66.67 4.18 36.70
C ARG A 197 65.84 2.96 37.12
N THR A 198 65.95 2.54 38.38
CA THR A 198 65.20 1.39 38.91
C THR A 198 63.69 1.62 38.89
N TYR A 199 63.22 2.79 39.35
CA TYR A 199 61.79 3.12 39.31
C TYR A 199 61.26 3.22 37.87
N SER A 200 62.00 3.88 36.96
CA SER A 200 61.66 3.94 35.53
C SER A 200 61.56 2.55 34.90
N GLN A 201 62.52 1.65 35.14
CA GLN A 201 62.49 0.27 34.62
C GLN A 201 61.36 -0.59 35.21
N ASN A 202 60.82 -0.22 36.37
CA ASN A 202 59.67 -0.90 36.99
C ASN A 202 58.31 -0.31 36.56
N LEU A 203 58.28 0.89 35.98
CA LEU A 203 57.04 1.58 35.62
C LEU A 203 56.42 1.04 34.33
N ASP A 204 57.23 0.87 33.27
CA ASP A 204 56.75 0.38 31.97
C ASP A 204 56.05 -1.01 32.05
N PRO A 205 56.58 -2.02 32.76
CA PRO A 205 55.92 -3.33 32.87
C PRO A 205 54.60 -3.29 33.64
N GLU A 206 54.46 -2.41 34.64
CA GLU A 206 53.20 -2.25 35.38
C GLU A 206 52.14 -1.55 34.51
N ILE A 207 52.54 -0.63 33.61
CA ILE A 207 51.68 -0.01 32.59
C ILE A 207 51.26 -1.02 31.51
N GLU A 208 52.19 -1.83 30.98
CA GLU A 208 51.85 -2.91 30.04
C GLU A 208 50.89 -3.92 30.68
N GLN A 209 51.09 -4.28 31.95
CA GLN A 209 50.21 -5.20 32.66
C GLN A 209 48.82 -4.60 32.89
N LEU A 210 48.72 -3.29 33.17
CA LEU A 210 47.43 -2.58 33.24
C LEU A 210 46.65 -2.66 31.93
N LEU A 211 47.30 -2.42 30.78
CA LEU A 211 46.67 -2.48 29.46
C LEU A 211 46.15 -3.88 29.11
N ASN A 212 46.89 -4.92 29.52
CA ASN A 212 46.46 -6.31 29.38
C ASN A 212 45.25 -6.63 30.28
N GLU A 213 45.27 -6.26 31.56
CA GLU A 213 44.14 -6.46 32.49
C GLU A 213 42.86 -5.73 32.02
N ILE A 214 42.98 -4.50 31.48
CA ILE A 214 41.86 -3.77 30.87
C ILE A 214 41.28 -4.54 29.66
N THR A 215 42.15 -5.13 28.83
CA THR A 215 41.75 -5.86 27.64
C THR A 215 41.03 -7.17 27.97
N GLU A 216 41.53 -7.93 28.95
CA GLU A 216 40.86 -9.14 29.45
C GLU A 216 39.51 -8.83 30.11
N PHE A 217 39.43 -7.76 30.90
CA PHE A 217 38.17 -7.30 31.50
C PHE A 217 37.13 -6.96 30.43
N LYS A 218 37.52 -6.20 29.39
CA LYS A 218 36.66 -5.84 28.25
C LYS A 218 36.13 -7.07 27.52
N GLN A 219 37.00 -8.04 27.20
CA GLN A 219 36.57 -9.30 26.55
C GLN A 219 35.63 -10.12 27.44
N THR A 220 35.86 -10.13 28.75
CA THR A 220 35.04 -10.88 29.71
C THR A 220 33.64 -10.27 29.84
N ALA A 221 33.54 -8.94 29.94
CA ALA A 221 32.28 -8.22 29.96
C ALA A 221 31.48 -8.43 28.65
N GLN A 222 32.14 -8.40 27.49
CA GLN A 222 31.50 -8.69 26.19
C GLN A 222 30.94 -10.12 26.14
N LYS A 223 31.69 -11.13 26.58
CA LYS A 223 31.23 -12.53 26.65
C LYS A 223 30.01 -12.68 27.57
N GLN A 224 30.04 -12.06 28.75
CA GLN A 224 28.91 -12.08 29.69
C GLN A 224 27.65 -11.44 29.10
N ALA A 225 27.76 -10.28 28.43
CA ALA A 225 26.62 -9.63 27.77
C ALA A 225 25.99 -10.54 26.69
N ILE A 226 26.81 -11.19 25.87
CA ILE A 226 26.35 -12.14 24.84
C ILE A 226 25.58 -13.32 25.48
N TYR A 227 26.08 -13.91 26.57
CA TYR A 227 25.37 -14.99 27.26
C TYR A 227 24.03 -14.54 27.87
N THR A 228 23.96 -13.35 28.47
CA THR A 228 22.70 -12.79 28.98
C THR A 228 21.66 -12.62 27.88
N ILE A 229 22.07 -12.13 26.70
CA ILE A 229 21.19 -11.97 25.52
C ILE A 229 20.68 -13.33 25.03
N ILE A 230 21.55 -14.34 24.94
CA ILE A 230 21.15 -15.71 24.53
C ILE A 230 20.11 -16.30 25.49
N ILE A 231 20.31 -16.17 26.81
CA ILE A 231 19.39 -16.68 27.83
C ILE A 231 18.02 -15.98 27.74
N PHE A 232 18.01 -14.68 27.48
CA PHE A 232 16.78 -13.89 27.29
C PHE A 232 15.95 -14.37 26.09
N PHE A 233 16.59 -14.63 24.94
CA PHE A 233 15.89 -15.18 23.77
C PHE A 233 15.36 -16.60 23.99
N ILE A 234 16.08 -17.46 24.73
CA ILE A 234 15.61 -18.80 25.09
C ILE A 234 14.34 -18.72 25.96
N LEU A 235 14.30 -17.80 26.93
CA LEU A 235 13.10 -17.57 27.77
C LEU A 235 11.89 -17.11 26.95
N ILE A 236 12.09 -16.19 26.00
CA ILE A 236 11.02 -15.74 25.07
C ILE A 236 10.48 -16.91 24.25
N GLY A 237 11.36 -17.77 23.71
CA GLY A 237 10.95 -18.95 22.95
C GLY A 237 10.08 -19.93 23.76
N VAL A 238 10.42 -20.15 25.03
CA VAL A 238 9.62 -20.99 25.94
C VAL A 238 8.24 -20.38 26.21
N VAL A 239 8.16 -19.07 26.46
CA VAL A 239 6.87 -18.37 26.65
C VAL A 239 6.01 -18.46 25.40
N PHE A 240 6.60 -18.26 24.21
CA PHE A 240 5.88 -18.35 22.94
C PHE A 240 5.30 -19.75 22.71
N LEU A 241 6.05 -20.82 22.98
CA LEU A 241 5.57 -22.20 22.87
C LEU A 241 4.39 -22.51 23.80
N ILE A 242 4.38 -21.94 25.02
CA ILE A 242 3.27 -22.08 25.98
C ILE A 242 2.01 -21.36 25.47
N LEU A 243 2.16 -20.14 24.93
CA LEU A 243 1.05 -19.37 24.35
C LEU A 243 0.48 -20.06 23.10
N PHE A 244 1.34 -20.52 22.18
CA PHE A 244 0.94 -21.23 20.97
C PHE A 244 0.17 -22.52 21.29
N LYS A 245 0.64 -23.31 22.26
CA LYS A 245 -0.07 -24.51 22.72
C LYS A 245 -1.47 -24.17 23.24
N ARG A 246 -1.62 -23.10 24.03
CA ARG A 246 -2.93 -22.64 24.53
C ARG A 246 -3.87 -22.18 23.42
N PHE A 247 -3.38 -21.39 22.47
CA PHE A 247 -4.18 -20.92 21.33
C PHE A 247 -4.71 -22.11 20.51
N SER A 248 -3.84 -23.07 20.17
CA SER A 248 -4.22 -24.27 19.43
C SER A 248 -5.34 -25.07 20.15
N SER A 249 -5.19 -25.33 21.46
CA SER A 249 -6.22 -26.02 22.25
C SER A 249 -7.54 -25.26 22.39
N SER A 250 -7.52 -23.92 22.34
CA SER A 250 -8.70 -23.09 22.62
C SER A 250 -9.52 -22.71 21.38
N VAL A 251 -8.99 -22.94 20.17
CA VAL A 251 -9.60 -22.47 18.91
C VAL A 251 -9.57 -23.55 17.82
N ALA A 252 -8.39 -24.11 17.54
CA ALA A 252 -8.21 -25.01 16.39
C ALA A 252 -8.86 -26.40 16.58
N ASN A 253 -8.92 -26.89 17.82
CA ASN A 253 -9.61 -28.14 18.13
C ASN A 253 -11.15 -27.99 18.03
N PRO A 254 -11.81 -27.04 18.75
CA PRO A 254 -13.24 -26.77 18.59
C PRO A 254 -13.74 -26.60 17.16
N LEU A 255 -12.98 -25.88 16.31
CA LEU A 255 -13.35 -25.66 14.91
C LEU A 255 -13.31 -26.96 14.07
N ASN A 256 -12.42 -27.90 14.39
CA ASN A 256 -12.39 -29.20 13.72
C ASN A 256 -13.56 -30.09 14.13
N GLU A 257 -13.90 -30.09 15.42
CA GLU A 257 -15.07 -30.83 15.95
C GLU A 257 -16.37 -30.29 15.33
N LEU A 258 -16.55 -28.98 15.25
CA LEU A 258 -17.69 -28.33 14.57
C LEU A 258 -17.78 -28.69 13.07
N LYS A 259 -16.65 -28.68 12.37
CA LYS A 259 -16.54 -29.05 10.95
C LYS A 259 -16.96 -30.51 10.72
N ASP A 260 -16.48 -31.44 11.55
CA ASP A 260 -16.83 -32.86 11.42
C ASP A 260 -18.27 -33.15 11.90
N TYR A 261 -18.83 -32.33 12.79
CA TYR A 261 -20.24 -32.41 13.23
C TYR A 261 -21.26 -31.94 12.18
N ILE A 262 -20.95 -30.86 11.44
CA ILE A 262 -21.84 -30.32 10.38
C ILE A 262 -21.83 -31.22 9.12
N LYS A 263 -20.72 -31.91 8.85
CA LYS A 263 -20.53 -32.76 7.66
C LYS A 263 -21.64 -33.80 7.37
N PRO A 264 -22.18 -34.58 8.34
CA PRO A 264 -23.34 -35.44 8.09
C PRO A 264 -24.64 -34.66 7.86
N VAL A 265 -24.82 -33.49 8.51
CA VAL A 265 -26.03 -32.67 8.39
C VAL A 265 -26.21 -32.17 6.96
N SER A 266 -25.13 -31.80 6.27
CA SER A 266 -25.18 -31.39 4.85
C SER A 266 -25.55 -32.53 3.89
N LEU A 267 -25.58 -33.79 4.36
CA LEU A 267 -26.06 -34.95 3.62
C LEU A 267 -27.49 -35.37 4.02
N GLY A 268 -28.18 -34.55 4.82
CA GLY A 268 -29.52 -34.86 5.35
C GLY A 268 -29.51 -35.89 6.50
N ILE A 269 -28.34 -36.20 7.07
CA ILE A 269 -28.19 -37.16 8.18
C ILE A 269 -28.03 -36.39 9.48
N PHE A 270 -29.03 -36.47 10.36
CA PHE A 270 -28.98 -35.81 11.68
C PHE A 270 -28.09 -36.61 12.65
N PRO A 271 -27.07 -35.99 13.29
CA PRO A 271 -26.25 -36.64 14.30
C PRO A 271 -27.05 -37.02 15.55
N SER A 272 -26.81 -38.22 16.08
CA SER A 272 -27.48 -38.73 17.29
C SER A 272 -26.98 -38.09 18.60
N GLU A 273 -25.77 -37.53 18.59
CA GLU A 273 -25.19 -36.80 19.72
C GLU A 273 -25.17 -35.30 19.44
N LYS A 274 -25.04 -34.48 20.50
CA LYS A 274 -24.98 -33.02 20.40
C LYS A 274 -23.55 -32.52 20.61
N LEU A 275 -23.12 -31.58 19.76
CA LEU A 275 -21.80 -30.99 19.86
C LEU A 275 -21.72 -30.12 21.12
N ASN A 276 -20.96 -30.57 22.12
CA ASN A 276 -20.83 -29.92 23.42
C ASN A 276 -19.40 -29.39 23.60
N ILE A 277 -19.21 -28.10 23.31
CA ILE A 277 -17.93 -27.41 23.48
C ILE A 277 -17.97 -26.59 24.77
N GLU A 278 -17.11 -26.94 25.73
CA GLU A 278 -17.00 -26.22 26.99
C GLU A 278 -16.35 -24.84 26.79
N GLY A 279 -17.18 -23.79 26.88
CA GLY A 279 -16.73 -22.41 26.78
C GLY A 279 -17.90 -21.45 26.89
N ASN A 280 -17.61 -20.20 27.23
CA ASN A 280 -18.58 -19.10 27.19
C ASN A 280 -18.12 -18.05 26.17
N ASN A 281 -17.78 -18.55 24.98
CA ASN A 281 -17.24 -17.81 23.84
C ASN A 281 -18.08 -18.04 22.58
N GLU A 282 -17.73 -17.32 21.51
CA GLU A 282 -18.44 -17.28 20.24
C GLU A 282 -18.54 -18.66 19.58
N LEU A 283 -17.49 -19.50 19.72
CA LEU A 283 -17.50 -20.88 19.20
C LEU A 283 -18.52 -21.77 19.90
N ALA A 284 -18.62 -21.69 21.24
CA ALA A 284 -19.63 -22.42 21.99
C ALA A 284 -21.05 -21.90 21.68
N GLU A 285 -21.21 -20.61 21.40
CA GLU A 285 -22.50 -20.04 20.99
C GLU A 285 -22.94 -20.53 19.60
N ILE A 286 -22.02 -20.55 18.62
CA ILE A 286 -22.23 -21.15 17.29
C ILE A 286 -22.68 -22.61 17.41
N CYS A 287 -21.99 -23.42 18.22
CA CYS A 287 -22.36 -24.83 18.44
C CYS A 287 -23.78 -24.98 19.03
N ASN A 288 -24.16 -24.09 19.95
CA ASN A 288 -25.51 -24.06 20.51
C ASN A 288 -26.58 -23.68 19.48
N TYR A 289 -26.30 -22.76 18.55
CA TYR A 289 -27.21 -22.46 17.45
C TYR A 289 -27.31 -23.61 16.44
N THR A 290 -26.18 -24.23 16.06
CA THR A 290 -26.14 -25.42 15.20
C THR A 290 -26.95 -26.57 15.79
N ASN A 291 -26.76 -26.90 17.07
CA ASN A 291 -27.55 -27.92 17.78
C ASN A 291 -29.07 -27.64 17.77
N LYS A 292 -29.48 -26.38 17.94
CA LYS A 292 -30.91 -25.97 17.91
C LYS A 292 -31.51 -26.14 16.52
N LEU A 293 -30.78 -25.75 15.47
CA LEU A 293 -31.23 -25.84 14.08
C LEU A 293 -31.41 -27.31 13.65
N ILE A 294 -30.47 -28.18 13.98
CA ILE A 294 -30.52 -29.62 13.67
C ILE A 294 -31.76 -30.28 14.30
N THR A 295 -31.97 -30.12 15.61
CA THR A 295 -33.16 -30.65 16.31
C THR A 295 -34.48 -30.05 15.79
N GLY A 296 -34.44 -28.88 15.15
CA GLY A 296 -35.61 -28.31 14.47
C GLY A 296 -35.95 -29.03 13.17
N LEU A 297 -34.95 -29.20 12.28
CA LEU A 297 -35.12 -29.89 11.00
C LEU A 297 -35.59 -31.34 11.19
N GLU A 298 -35.04 -32.04 12.19
CA GLU A 298 -35.45 -33.37 12.62
C GLU A 298 -36.97 -33.44 12.91
N LYS A 299 -37.47 -32.58 13.81
CA LYS A 299 -38.91 -32.50 14.15
C LYS A 299 -39.80 -32.13 12.96
N THR A 300 -39.33 -31.26 12.07
CA THR A 300 -40.10 -30.82 10.90
C THR A 300 -40.22 -31.94 9.87
N SER A 301 -39.18 -32.76 9.70
CA SER A 301 -39.22 -33.99 8.89
C SER A 301 -40.27 -34.98 9.42
N ASP A 302 -40.29 -35.23 10.73
CA ASP A 302 -41.29 -36.11 11.36
C ASP A 302 -42.73 -35.62 11.20
N PHE A 303 -42.96 -34.29 11.25
CA PHE A 303 -44.29 -33.71 11.06
C PHE A 303 -44.82 -33.95 9.64
N ALA A 304 -44.02 -33.64 8.61
CA ALA A 304 -44.39 -33.88 7.21
C ALA A 304 -44.68 -35.36 6.93
N ASN A 305 -43.88 -36.26 7.51
CA ASN A 305 -44.02 -37.72 7.41
C ASN A 305 -45.33 -38.26 8.03
N ASN A 306 -45.94 -37.53 8.98
CA ASN A 306 -47.24 -37.89 9.55
C ASN A 306 -48.43 -37.36 8.75
N ILE A 307 -48.32 -36.13 8.21
CA ILE A 307 -49.32 -35.58 7.27
C ILE A 307 -49.45 -36.51 6.05
N GLY A 308 -48.32 -36.95 5.48
CA GLY A 308 -48.28 -37.90 4.35
C GLY A 308 -48.86 -39.30 4.64
N LYS A 309 -49.16 -39.62 5.90
CA LYS A 309 -49.83 -40.86 6.34
C LYS A 309 -51.32 -40.66 6.66
N GLY A 310 -51.87 -39.48 6.39
CA GLY A 310 -53.27 -39.13 6.69
C GLY A 310 -53.56 -38.87 8.18
N ASN A 311 -52.53 -38.75 9.02
CA ASN A 311 -52.69 -38.50 10.45
C ASN A 311 -52.70 -36.99 10.73
N TYR A 312 -53.83 -36.33 10.46
CA TYR A 312 -53.98 -34.87 10.59
C TYR A 312 -54.21 -34.37 12.03
N ASN A 313 -54.12 -35.25 13.03
CA ASN A 313 -54.52 -34.98 14.42
C ASN A 313 -53.32 -35.09 15.40
N ILE A 314 -52.21 -34.45 15.03
CA ILE A 314 -50.97 -34.38 15.82
C ILE A 314 -50.55 -32.93 16.07
N ASP A 315 -50.01 -32.67 17.26
CA ASP A 315 -49.46 -31.37 17.62
C ASP A 315 -48.04 -31.18 17.09
N TYR A 316 -47.80 -30.03 16.45
CA TYR A 316 -46.48 -29.60 16.01
C TYR A 316 -46.25 -28.14 16.39
N THR A 317 -45.02 -27.82 16.78
CA THR A 317 -44.60 -26.48 17.19
C THR A 317 -43.40 -26.04 16.34
N PRO A 318 -43.56 -25.02 15.47
CA PRO A 318 -42.46 -24.47 14.68
C PRO A 318 -41.34 -23.90 15.57
N LEU A 319 -40.10 -23.87 15.06
CA LEU A 319 -38.91 -23.39 15.77
C LEU A 319 -39.05 -21.95 16.31
N SER A 320 -39.81 -21.12 15.61
CA SER A 320 -40.08 -19.73 15.95
C SER A 320 -41.35 -19.27 15.21
N LYS A 321 -41.83 -18.05 15.48
CA LYS A 321 -42.92 -17.46 14.68
C LYS A 321 -42.53 -17.23 13.21
N GLN A 322 -41.23 -17.22 12.92
CA GLN A 322 -40.62 -16.99 11.61
C GLN A 322 -40.23 -18.30 10.90
N ASP A 323 -40.53 -19.47 11.48
CA ASP A 323 -40.28 -20.77 10.85
C ASP A 323 -41.26 -21.02 9.70
N ALA A 324 -40.90 -20.56 8.51
CA ALA A 324 -41.73 -20.63 7.31
C ALA A 324 -42.06 -22.08 6.90
N LEU A 325 -41.14 -23.03 7.11
CA LEU A 325 -41.35 -24.43 6.76
C LEU A 325 -42.35 -25.09 7.73
N GLY A 326 -42.17 -24.85 9.03
CA GLY A 326 -43.10 -25.34 10.06
C GLY A 326 -44.51 -24.75 9.92
N ASN A 327 -44.62 -23.45 9.61
CA ASN A 327 -45.91 -22.78 9.40
C ASN A 327 -46.64 -23.29 8.14
N ALA A 328 -45.94 -23.48 7.02
CA ALA A 328 -46.55 -23.96 5.78
C ALA A 328 -47.14 -25.38 5.89
N LEU A 329 -46.48 -26.27 6.65
CA LEU A 329 -46.98 -27.61 6.92
C LEU A 329 -48.24 -27.62 7.81
N LEU A 330 -48.39 -26.63 8.71
CA LEU A 330 -49.61 -26.45 9.50
C LEU A 330 -50.80 -25.98 8.63
N GLU A 331 -50.56 -24.99 7.76
CA GLU A 331 -51.60 -24.48 6.84
C GLU A 331 -52.10 -25.55 5.86
N MET A 332 -51.20 -26.41 5.35
CA MET A 332 -51.57 -27.56 4.51
C MET A 332 -52.52 -28.53 5.24
N LYS A 333 -52.26 -28.81 6.53
CA LYS A 333 -53.05 -29.73 7.36
C LYS A 333 -54.48 -29.22 7.59
N ASP A 334 -54.66 -27.92 7.83
CA ASP A 334 -55.98 -27.34 8.14
C ASP A 334 -56.91 -27.27 6.92
N ASN A 335 -56.38 -26.92 5.74
CA ASN A 335 -57.16 -26.86 4.50
C ASN A 335 -57.77 -28.22 4.11
N ILE A 336 -57.06 -29.33 4.34
CA ILE A 336 -57.52 -30.69 4.01
C ILE A 336 -58.77 -31.09 4.82
N VAL A 337 -58.92 -30.60 6.05
CA VAL A 337 -60.08 -30.92 6.91
C VAL A 337 -61.35 -30.25 6.38
N ILE A 338 -61.27 -28.99 5.95
CA ILE A 338 -62.41 -28.16 5.55
C ILE A 338 -63.10 -28.73 4.30
N SER A 339 -62.34 -29.21 3.32
CA SER A 339 -62.87 -29.68 2.03
C SER A 339 -63.82 -30.88 2.12
N SER A 340 -63.89 -31.57 3.26
CA SER A 340 -64.65 -32.82 3.43
C SER A 340 -66.16 -32.66 3.71
N GLN A 341 -66.65 -31.43 3.91
CA GLN A 341 -68.00 -31.20 4.47
C GLN A 341 -69.03 -30.59 3.51
N GLU A 342 -68.67 -30.25 2.26
CA GLU A 342 -69.54 -29.51 1.32
C GLU A 342 -70.27 -30.39 0.27
N GLU A 343 -70.11 -31.71 0.32
CA GLU A 343 -70.28 -32.56 -0.87
C GLU A 343 -71.72 -33.02 -1.14
N GLU A 344 -72.55 -33.27 -0.11
CA GLU A 344 -73.84 -33.96 -0.31
C GLU A 344 -74.91 -33.14 -1.04
N LYS A 345 -74.93 -31.81 -0.88
CA LYS A 345 -76.08 -30.98 -1.29
C LYS A 345 -76.12 -30.68 -2.80
N ARG A 346 -75.04 -30.98 -3.53
CA ARG A 346 -74.88 -30.58 -4.94
C ARG A 346 -75.61 -31.53 -5.92
N LYS A 347 -75.74 -32.81 -5.53
CA LYS A 347 -76.04 -33.97 -6.41
C LYS A 347 -77.19 -33.84 -7.41
N HIS A 348 -78.33 -33.21 -7.09
CA HIS A 348 -79.48 -33.19 -8.02
C HIS A 348 -79.47 -32.03 -9.03
N GLU A 349 -78.92 -30.87 -8.65
CA GLU A 349 -78.57 -29.84 -9.65
C GLU A 349 -77.34 -30.30 -10.45
N ASP A 350 -76.43 -31.03 -9.79
CA ASP A 350 -75.33 -31.71 -10.45
C ASP A 350 -75.82 -32.76 -11.44
N GLU A 351 -76.92 -33.48 -11.30
CA GLU A 351 -77.34 -34.50 -12.30
C GLU A 351 -77.58 -33.90 -13.70
N ILE A 352 -78.34 -32.81 -13.82
CA ILE A 352 -78.58 -32.13 -15.10
C ILE A 352 -77.34 -31.35 -15.56
N ARG A 353 -76.60 -30.73 -14.63
CA ARG A 353 -75.30 -30.13 -14.95
C ARG A 353 -74.29 -31.18 -15.39
N THR A 354 -74.35 -32.40 -14.88
CA THR A 354 -73.43 -33.51 -15.19
C THR A 354 -73.78 -34.09 -16.53
N TRP A 355 -75.05 -34.32 -16.89
CA TRP A 355 -75.38 -34.66 -18.29
C TRP A 355 -74.88 -33.58 -19.27
N THR A 356 -75.10 -32.31 -18.95
CA THR A 356 -74.66 -31.18 -19.80
C THR A 356 -73.13 -31.07 -19.84
N ASN A 357 -72.45 -31.23 -18.71
CA ASN A 357 -71.00 -31.13 -18.57
C ASN A 357 -70.28 -32.40 -19.07
N GLU A 358 -70.88 -33.59 -19.00
CA GLU A 358 -70.38 -34.82 -19.60
C GLU A 358 -70.51 -34.74 -21.12
N GLY A 359 -71.63 -34.20 -21.62
CA GLY A 359 -71.76 -33.81 -23.02
C GLY A 359 -70.67 -32.83 -23.42
N LEU A 360 -70.62 -31.64 -22.81
CA LEU A 360 -69.64 -30.61 -23.14
C LEU A 360 -68.20 -31.08 -22.91
N THR A 361 -67.91 -31.91 -21.89
CA THR A 361 -66.57 -32.51 -21.69
C THR A 361 -66.27 -33.53 -22.77
N LYS A 362 -67.20 -34.42 -23.14
CA LYS A 362 -67.01 -35.37 -24.24
C LYS A 362 -66.74 -34.65 -25.56
N PHE A 363 -67.45 -33.57 -25.86
CA PHE A 363 -67.19 -32.79 -27.08
C PHE A 363 -65.96 -31.90 -26.98
N ASN A 364 -65.65 -31.30 -25.82
CA ASN A 364 -64.38 -30.60 -25.60
C ASN A 364 -63.18 -31.55 -25.66
N ASP A 365 -63.33 -32.79 -25.22
CA ASP A 365 -62.34 -33.86 -25.39
C ASP A 365 -62.20 -34.23 -26.87
N ILE A 366 -63.30 -34.39 -27.62
CA ILE A 366 -63.25 -34.62 -29.08
C ILE A 366 -62.55 -33.46 -29.79
N LEU A 367 -62.95 -32.22 -29.53
CA LEU A 367 -62.36 -30.99 -30.08
C LEU A 367 -60.88 -30.87 -29.70
N ARG A 368 -60.49 -31.22 -28.47
CA ARG A 368 -59.09 -31.24 -28.01
C ARG A 368 -58.26 -32.36 -28.65
N LEU A 369 -58.85 -33.55 -28.83
CA LEU A 369 -58.18 -34.72 -29.43
C LEU A 369 -58.06 -34.64 -30.96
N THR A 370 -58.82 -33.77 -31.62
CA THR A 370 -58.79 -33.55 -33.08
C THR A 370 -58.19 -32.19 -33.48
N GLN A 371 -57.51 -31.51 -32.55
CA GLN A 371 -56.85 -30.22 -32.82
C GLN A 371 -55.86 -30.31 -33.97
N GLY A 372 -55.96 -29.34 -34.89
CA GLY A 372 -55.05 -29.19 -36.02
C GLY A 372 -55.54 -29.81 -37.34
N ASN A 373 -56.65 -30.56 -37.35
CA ASN A 373 -57.25 -31.10 -38.58
C ASN A 373 -58.77 -30.85 -38.62
N ILE A 374 -59.18 -29.80 -39.36
CA ILE A 374 -60.57 -29.33 -39.44
C ILE A 374 -61.51 -30.45 -39.93
N SER A 375 -61.16 -31.20 -40.97
CA SER A 375 -62.05 -32.22 -41.55
C SER A 375 -62.27 -33.42 -40.62
N GLU A 376 -61.23 -33.81 -39.88
CA GLU A 376 -61.31 -34.91 -38.90
C GLU A 376 -62.13 -34.49 -37.67
N MET A 377 -61.93 -33.26 -37.19
CA MET A 377 -62.73 -32.65 -36.13
C MET A 377 -64.21 -32.57 -36.52
N SER A 378 -64.54 -31.97 -37.68
CA SER A 378 -65.91 -31.88 -38.18
C SER A 378 -66.59 -33.25 -38.29
N ALA A 379 -65.88 -34.25 -38.84
CA ALA A 379 -66.41 -35.60 -39.01
C ALA A 379 -66.67 -36.29 -37.67
N LYS A 380 -65.75 -36.19 -36.71
CA LYS A 380 -65.92 -36.82 -35.40
C LYS A 380 -67.00 -36.12 -34.58
N VAL A 381 -67.04 -34.79 -34.57
CA VAL A 381 -68.06 -34.00 -33.87
C VAL A 381 -69.47 -34.35 -34.35
N ILE A 382 -69.75 -34.27 -35.66
CA ILE A 382 -71.11 -34.60 -36.18
C ILE A 382 -71.48 -36.06 -35.91
N SER A 383 -70.56 -37.01 -36.11
CA SER A 383 -70.84 -38.42 -35.88
C SER A 383 -71.11 -38.80 -34.43
N GLU A 384 -70.64 -38.01 -33.46
CA GLU A 384 -70.97 -38.19 -32.04
C GLU A 384 -72.16 -37.32 -31.59
N LEU A 385 -72.36 -36.14 -32.18
CA LEU A 385 -73.46 -35.23 -31.85
C LEU A 385 -74.81 -35.85 -32.21
N VAL A 386 -74.93 -36.39 -33.43
CA VAL A 386 -76.13 -37.11 -33.88
C VAL A 386 -76.49 -38.25 -32.91
N LYS A 387 -75.50 -39.01 -32.42
CA LYS A 387 -75.71 -40.10 -31.46
C LYS A 387 -76.05 -39.62 -30.04
N PHE A 388 -75.49 -38.48 -29.60
CA PHE A 388 -75.63 -38.01 -28.22
C PHE A 388 -77.05 -37.47 -27.94
N ILE A 389 -77.67 -36.81 -28.92
CA ILE A 389 -79.06 -36.33 -28.83
C ILE A 389 -80.08 -37.28 -29.50
N ASN A 390 -79.68 -38.52 -29.80
CA ASN A 390 -80.49 -39.53 -30.52
C ASN A 390 -81.15 -39.05 -31.83
N ALA A 391 -80.52 -38.10 -32.54
CA ALA A 391 -80.91 -37.73 -33.89
C ALA A 391 -80.53 -38.83 -34.91
N ASN A 392 -81.02 -38.73 -36.14
CA ASN A 392 -80.86 -39.77 -37.16
C ASN A 392 -79.82 -39.41 -38.23
N GLN A 393 -79.70 -38.13 -38.59
CA GLN A 393 -78.84 -37.65 -39.67
C GLN A 393 -78.25 -36.28 -39.30
N GLY A 394 -77.06 -35.95 -39.82
CA GLY A 394 -76.47 -34.63 -39.61
C GLY A 394 -75.38 -34.24 -40.59
N GLY A 395 -75.12 -32.95 -40.70
CA GLY A 395 -74.08 -32.34 -41.53
C GLY A 395 -73.47 -31.09 -40.90
N MET A 396 -72.23 -30.79 -41.27
CA MET A 396 -71.51 -29.56 -40.89
C MET A 396 -70.93 -28.89 -42.12
N PHE A 397 -71.28 -27.63 -42.29
CA PHE A 397 -70.81 -26.74 -43.34
C PHE A 397 -69.88 -25.70 -42.71
N VAL A 398 -68.74 -25.40 -43.34
CA VAL A 398 -67.74 -24.44 -42.82
C VAL A 398 -67.36 -23.46 -43.93
N PHE A 399 -67.03 -22.22 -43.58
CA PHE A 399 -66.57 -21.22 -44.56
C PHE A 399 -65.12 -21.44 -45.00
N ASN A 400 -64.96 -21.49 -46.33
CA ASN A 400 -63.66 -21.38 -46.99
C ASN A 400 -63.32 -19.88 -47.24
N ASP A 401 -62.04 -19.51 -47.12
CA ASP A 401 -61.55 -18.13 -47.19
C ASP A 401 -60.24 -17.99 -48.01
N ASP A 402 -59.82 -19.04 -48.73
CA ASP A 402 -58.50 -19.07 -49.40
C ASP A 402 -58.48 -18.47 -50.83
N GLU A 403 -59.64 -18.13 -51.39
CA GLU A 403 -59.81 -17.41 -52.68
C GLU A 403 -60.88 -16.29 -52.58
N ASP A 404 -61.02 -15.45 -53.61
CA ASP A 404 -61.79 -14.18 -53.60
C ASP A 404 -63.33 -14.32 -53.41
N GLU A 405 -63.91 -15.52 -53.46
CA GLU A 405 -65.35 -15.76 -53.24
C GLU A 405 -65.61 -16.65 -52.01
N LYS A 406 -66.41 -16.15 -51.05
CA LYS A 406 -66.77 -16.89 -49.83
C LYS A 406 -67.97 -17.82 -50.03
N PHE A 407 -67.81 -19.09 -49.69
CA PHE A 407 -68.86 -20.10 -49.73
C PHE A 407 -68.81 -21.07 -48.53
N LEU A 408 -69.93 -21.76 -48.29
CA LEU A 408 -70.01 -22.86 -47.33
C LEU A 408 -69.68 -24.19 -48.02
N GLU A 409 -68.77 -24.95 -47.43
CA GLU A 409 -68.34 -26.28 -47.88
C GLU A 409 -68.78 -27.35 -46.86
N LEU A 410 -69.35 -28.46 -47.34
CA LEU A 410 -69.77 -29.60 -46.51
C LEU A 410 -68.57 -30.41 -46.01
N THR A 411 -67.92 -29.95 -44.93
CA THR A 411 -66.75 -30.63 -44.33
C THR A 411 -67.07 -31.99 -43.70
N ALA A 412 -68.30 -32.23 -43.25
CA ALA A 412 -68.70 -33.49 -42.64
C ALA A 412 -70.19 -33.81 -42.82
N ALA A 413 -70.52 -35.10 -42.94
CA ALA A 413 -71.88 -35.60 -42.95
C ALA A 413 -71.97 -37.02 -42.36
N TYR A 414 -73.06 -37.30 -41.64
CA TYR A 414 -73.36 -38.59 -41.00
C TYR A 414 -74.77 -39.04 -41.41
N ALA A 415 -74.90 -40.33 -41.75
CA ALA A 415 -76.11 -40.96 -42.30
C ALA A 415 -76.69 -40.30 -43.58
N TYR A 416 -75.90 -39.52 -44.32
CA TYR A 416 -76.30 -38.93 -45.61
C TYR A 416 -76.34 -39.96 -46.75
N GLY A 417 -77.42 -39.92 -47.55
CA GLY A 417 -77.62 -40.79 -48.71
C GLY A 417 -76.54 -40.66 -49.78
N HIS A 418 -76.08 -41.79 -50.32
CA HIS A 418 -74.86 -41.87 -51.13
C HIS A 418 -74.93 -41.13 -52.48
N GLU A 419 -76.12 -40.92 -53.06
CA GLU A 419 -76.25 -40.24 -54.37
C GLU A 419 -75.99 -38.72 -54.32
N LYS A 420 -76.02 -38.09 -53.13
CA LYS A 420 -75.87 -36.63 -52.97
C LYS A 420 -74.48 -36.21 -52.47
N LYS A 421 -73.48 -37.09 -52.53
CA LYS A 421 -72.11 -36.84 -52.02
C LYS A 421 -71.17 -36.13 -53.03
N LYS A 422 -71.73 -35.31 -53.93
CA LYS A 422 -70.98 -34.38 -54.79
C LYS A 422 -70.86 -33.02 -54.12
N GLU A 423 -69.80 -32.29 -54.44
CA GLU A 423 -69.46 -30.97 -53.89
C GLU A 423 -70.66 -30.02 -53.83
N LYS A 424 -71.24 -29.88 -52.64
CA LYS A 424 -72.27 -28.89 -52.33
C LYS A 424 -71.59 -27.64 -51.79
N ILE A 425 -71.13 -26.81 -52.72
CA ILE A 425 -70.92 -25.38 -52.48
C ILE A 425 -72.30 -24.78 -52.23
N ILE A 426 -72.48 -24.07 -51.11
CA ILE A 426 -73.72 -23.34 -50.78
C ILE A 426 -73.37 -21.89 -50.52
N TYR A 427 -74.07 -20.96 -51.18
CA TYR A 427 -73.87 -19.53 -50.93
C TYR A 427 -74.77 -18.99 -49.81
N PRO A 428 -74.36 -17.94 -49.08
CA PRO A 428 -75.23 -17.28 -48.10
C PRO A 428 -76.55 -16.83 -48.74
N GLY A 429 -77.67 -17.15 -48.09
CA GLY A 429 -79.03 -16.97 -48.62
C GLY A 429 -79.58 -18.13 -49.47
N GLU A 430 -78.77 -19.14 -49.81
CA GLU A 430 -79.22 -20.28 -50.63
C GLU A 430 -79.72 -21.47 -49.78
N GLY A 431 -81.02 -21.79 -49.90
CA GLY A 431 -81.66 -22.85 -49.11
C GLY A 431 -81.70 -22.55 -47.61
N MET A 432 -82.17 -23.50 -46.79
CA MET A 432 -82.29 -23.28 -45.34
C MET A 432 -80.92 -23.10 -44.66
N VAL A 433 -79.91 -23.88 -45.08
CA VAL A 433 -78.53 -23.76 -44.56
C VAL A 433 -77.92 -22.39 -44.88
N GLY A 434 -78.02 -21.93 -46.14
CA GLY A 434 -77.54 -20.60 -46.52
C GLY A 434 -78.37 -19.47 -45.90
N MET A 435 -79.67 -19.66 -45.69
CA MET A 435 -80.53 -18.69 -45.00
C MET A 435 -80.18 -18.57 -43.50
N VAL A 436 -79.95 -19.70 -42.80
CA VAL A 436 -79.44 -19.69 -41.41
C VAL A 436 -78.07 -19.03 -41.33
N ALA A 437 -77.21 -19.23 -42.34
CA ALA A 437 -75.91 -18.58 -42.40
C ALA A 437 -76.01 -17.04 -42.56
N ALA A 438 -76.98 -16.57 -43.35
CA ALA A 438 -77.23 -15.14 -43.53
C ALA A 438 -77.95 -14.49 -42.34
N GLU A 439 -78.92 -15.18 -41.72
CA GLU A 439 -79.72 -14.65 -40.61
C GLU A 439 -79.08 -14.82 -39.22
N LYS A 440 -78.08 -15.70 -39.09
CA LYS A 440 -77.37 -15.99 -37.83
C LYS A 440 -78.30 -16.42 -36.67
N LYS A 441 -79.32 -17.22 -36.96
CA LYS A 441 -80.30 -17.73 -35.96
C LYS A 441 -80.52 -19.23 -36.09
N THR A 442 -80.70 -19.89 -34.95
CA THR A 442 -81.22 -21.26 -34.88
C THR A 442 -82.59 -21.36 -35.54
N VAL A 443 -82.78 -22.37 -36.39
CA VAL A 443 -84.09 -22.74 -36.95
C VAL A 443 -84.40 -24.16 -36.51
N TYR A 444 -85.53 -24.32 -35.82
CA TYR A 444 -86.09 -25.63 -35.46
C TYR A 444 -87.50 -25.75 -36.05
N MET A 445 -87.78 -26.87 -36.71
CA MET A 445 -89.08 -27.12 -37.37
C MET A 445 -89.46 -28.60 -37.29
N THR A 446 -90.78 -28.86 -37.20
CA THR A 446 -91.39 -30.20 -37.22
C THR A 446 -92.23 -30.45 -38.48
N GLU A 447 -92.60 -29.40 -39.22
CA GLU A 447 -93.26 -29.50 -40.53
C GLU A 447 -92.21 -29.30 -41.64
N ILE A 448 -91.88 -30.39 -42.36
CA ILE A 448 -90.74 -30.45 -43.29
C ILE A 448 -91.22 -30.90 -44.67
N PRO A 449 -90.94 -30.17 -45.77
CA PRO A 449 -91.33 -30.58 -47.11
C PRO A 449 -90.60 -31.86 -47.57
N GLU A 450 -91.34 -32.82 -48.14
CA GLU A 450 -90.81 -34.14 -48.58
C GLU A 450 -89.63 -34.05 -49.57
N THR A 451 -89.50 -32.94 -50.29
CA THR A 451 -88.45 -32.70 -51.28
C THR A 451 -87.18 -32.06 -50.71
N TYR A 452 -87.17 -31.59 -49.46
CA TYR A 452 -86.03 -30.90 -48.86
C TYR A 452 -84.95 -31.90 -48.38
N ILE A 453 -85.31 -32.81 -47.47
CA ILE A 453 -84.40 -33.81 -46.90
C ILE A 453 -85.15 -35.12 -46.63
N THR A 454 -84.49 -36.24 -46.91
CA THR A 454 -84.98 -37.59 -46.61
C THR A 454 -83.91 -38.39 -45.88
N ILE A 455 -84.32 -39.12 -44.84
CA ILE A 455 -83.49 -40.09 -44.14
C ILE A 455 -83.53 -41.38 -44.95
N THR A 456 -82.43 -41.67 -45.65
CA THR A 456 -82.30 -42.84 -46.52
C THR A 456 -81.92 -44.09 -45.72
N SER A 457 -82.73 -45.14 -45.78
CA SER A 457 -82.49 -46.41 -45.09
C SER A 457 -82.41 -47.59 -46.06
N GLY A 458 -81.79 -48.71 -45.64
CA GLY A 458 -81.73 -49.95 -46.42
C GLY A 458 -83.10 -50.63 -46.64
N LEU A 459 -84.18 -50.03 -46.18
CA LEU A 459 -85.57 -50.46 -46.36
C LEU A 459 -86.45 -49.43 -47.10
N GLY A 460 -85.90 -48.26 -47.46
CA GLY A 460 -86.62 -47.15 -48.10
C GLY A 460 -86.27 -45.79 -47.49
N ASP A 461 -86.87 -44.73 -48.05
CA ASP A 461 -86.66 -43.35 -47.62
C ASP A 461 -87.84 -42.85 -46.78
N ALA A 462 -87.56 -42.02 -45.77
CA ALA A 462 -88.57 -41.39 -44.91
C ALA A 462 -88.25 -39.92 -44.65
N VAL A 463 -89.30 -39.12 -44.41
CA VAL A 463 -89.16 -37.70 -44.00
C VAL A 463 -88.93 -37.64 -42.47
N PRO A 464 -88.00 -36.83 -41.97
CA PRO A 464 -87.84 -36.60 -40.53
C PRO A 464 -89.07 -35.97 -39.87
N GLY A 465 -89.21 -36.17 -38.56
CA GLY A 465 -90.23 -35.53 -37.71
C GLY A 465 -89.76 -34.22 -37.07
N SER A 466 -88.44 -33.96 -37.01
CA SER A 466 -87.88 -32.66 -36.69
C SER A 466 -86.54 -32.38 -37.40
N LEU A 467 -86.27 -31.11 -37.63
CA LEU A 467 -85.04 -30.59 -38.23
C LEU A 467 -84.56 -29.39 -37.39
N LEU A 468 -83.30 -29.44 -36.97
CA LEU A 468 -82.60 -28.40 -36.22
C LEU A 468 -81.41 -27.93 -37.06
N ILE A 469 -81.37 -26.64 -37.38
CA ILE A 469 -80.27 -25.99 -38.09
C ILE A 469 -79.72 -24.88 -37.20
N VAL A 470 -78.43 -24.96 -36.85
CA VAL A 470 -77.78 -24.09 -35.86
C VAL A 470 -76.56 -23.41 -36.49
N PRO A 471 -76.44 -22.08 -36.45
CA PRO A 471 -75.25 -21.39 -36.92
C PRO A 471 -74.09 -21.61 -35.95
N MET A 472 -72.87 -21.70 -36.48
CA MET A 472 -71.62 -21.74 -35.72
C MET A 472 -71.02 -20.32 -35.76
N ILE A 473 -71.16 -19.58 -34.66
CA ILE A 473 -70.80 -18.16 -34.55
C ILE A 473 -69.73 -17.99 -33.47
N THR A 474 -68.76 -17.11 -33.69
CA THR A 474 -67.80 -16.67 -32.66
C THR A 474 -67.40 -15.21 -32.96
N GLU A 475 -67.34 -14.36 -31.93
CA GLU A 475 -67.01 -12.93 -32.05
C GLU A 475 -67.82 -12.18 -33.14
N ASP A 476 -69.13 -12.45 -33.20
CA ASP A 476 -70.08 -12.03 -34.25
C ASP A 476 -69.76 -12.49 -35.69
N GLU A 477 -68.62 -13.13 -35.97
CA GLU A 477 -68.35 -13.80 -37.26
C GLU A 477 -69.00 -15.18 -37.32
N ILE A 478 -69.45 -15.58 -38.52
CA ILE A 478 -69.99 -16.91 -38.77
C ILE A 478 -68.91 -17.81 -39.37
N ILE A 479 -68.64 -18.92 -38.68
CA ILE A 479 -67.63 -19.93 -39.06
C ILE A 479 -68.26 -21.05 -39.89
N GLY A 480 -69.56 -21.31 -39.72
CA GLY A 480 -70.28 -22.34 -40.44
C GLY A 480 -71.72 -22.58 -39.96
N VAL A 481 -72.29 -23.72 -40.32
CA VAL A 481 -73.66 -24.15 -39.95
C VAL A 481 -73.68 -25.66 -39.68
N ILE A 482 -74.45 -26.08 -38.68
CA ILE A 482 -74.78 -27.49 -38.38
C ILE A 482 -76.25 -27.74 -38.78
N GLU A 483 -76.52 -28.84 -39.48
CA GLU A 483 -77.86 -29.32 -39.83
C GLU A 483 -78.06 -30.72 -39.21
N LEU A 484 -79.16 -30.94 -38.48
CA LEU A 484 -79.47 -32.17 -37.74
C LEU A 484 -80.94 -32.56 -37.93
N ALA A 485 -81.20 -33.80 -38.33
CA ALA A 485 -82.55 -34.30 -38.57
C ALA A 485 -82.87 -35.54 -37.71
N SER A 486 -84.09 -35.60 -37.17
CA SER A 486 -84.57 -36.63 -36.25
C SER A 486 -85.99 -37.09 -36.60
N PHE A 487 -86.37 -38.31 -36.25
CA PHE A 487 -87.76 -38.77 -36.26
C PHE A 487 -88.56 -38.32 -35.02
N ASN A 488 -87.88 -37.91 -33.95
CA ASN A 488 -88.48 -37.44 -32.71
C ASN A 488 -88.39 -35.91 -32.59
N GLU A 489 -89.23 -35.30 -31.74
CA GLU A 489 -88.96 -33.94 -31.24
C GLU A 489 -87.78 -33.95 -30.27
N LEU A 490 -86.97 -32.89 -30.28
CA LEU A 490 -85.83 -32.71 -29.36
C LEU A 490 -86.24 -31.94 -28.11
N GLU A 491 -85.70 -32.32 -26.95
CA GLU A 491 -85.98 -31.62 -25.69
C GLU A 491 -85.32 -30.24 -25.62
N LYS A 492 -85.89 -29.35 -24.79
CA LYS A 492 -85.34 -28.00 -24.56
C LYS A 492 -83.91 -28.00 -24.02
N HIS A 493 -83.52 -29.06 -23.29
CA HIS A 493 -82.17 -29.19 -22.76
C HIS A 493 -81.18 -29.68 -23.85
N GLU A 494 -81.64 -30.51 -24.79
CA GLU A 494 -80.88 -30.99 -25.95
C GLU A 494 -80.68 -29.89 -27.00
N ILE A 495 -81.74 -29.15 -27.37
CA ILE A 495 -81.64 -28.03 -28.33
C ILE A 495 -80.65 -26.99 -27.81
N ARG A 496 -80.80 -26.57 -26.54
CA ARG A 496 -79.91 -25.60 -25.91
C ARG A 496 -78.47 -26.13 -25.77
N PHE A 497 -78.30 -27.43 -25.59
CA PHE A 497 -76.98 -28.07 -25.61
C PHE A 497 -76.32 -27.96 -26.99
N VAL A 498 -77.06 -28.19 -28.08
CA VAL A 498 -76.53 -28.00 -29.45
C VAL A 498 -76.16 -26.54 -29.70
N GLU A 499 -76.94 -25.57 -29.21
CA GLU A 499 -76.63 -24.13 -29.35
C GLU A 499 -75.36 -23.72 -28.59
N ILE A 500 -75.21 -24.13 -27.32
CA ILE A 500 -73.97 -23.88 -26.54
C ILE A 500 -72.76 -24.57 -27.18
N LEU A 501 -72.98 -25.78 -27.72
CA LEU A 501 -71.95 -26.54 -28.39
C LEU A 501 -71.58 -25.95 -29.76
N SER A 502 -72.50 -25.33 -30.51
CA SER A 502 -72.18 -24.73 -31.83
C SER A 502 -71.27 -23.50 -31.69
N GLU A 503 -71.44 -22.69 -30.66
CA GLU A 503 -70.52 -21.60 -30.27
C GLU A 503 -69.13 -22.16 -29.87
N THR A 504 -69.12 -23.25 -29.10
CA THR A 504 -67.88 -23.93 -28.68
C THR A 504 -67.13 -24.52 -29.87
N ILE A 505 -67.84 -25.14 -30.82
CA ILE A 505 -67.28 -25.66 -32.07
C ILE A 505 -66.79 -24.50 -32.96
N ALA A 506 -67.54 -23.40 -33.07
CA ALA A 506 -67.14 -22.22 -33.85
C ALA A 506 -65.84 -21.62 -33.33
N SER A 507 -65.74 -21.43 -32.01
CA SER A 507 -64.53 -20.97 -31.34
C SER A 507 -63.37 -21.95 -31.58
N SER A 508 -63.59 -23.26 -31.44
CA SER A 508 -62.54 -24.27 -31.67
C SER A 508 -62.09 -24.38 -33.14
N LEU A 509 -63.00 -24.20 -34.10
CA LEU A 509 -62.70 -24.10 -35.53
C LEU A 509 -61.89 -22.84 -35.84
N SER A 510 -62.31 -21.68 -35.33
CA SER A 510 -61.59 -20.41 -35.49
C SER A 510 -60.19 -20.48 -34.87
N ILE A 511 -60.07 -20.94 -33.62
CA ILE A 511 -58.80 -21.19 -32.94
C ILE A 511 -57.95 -22.20 -33.71
N THR A 512 -58.52 -23.22 -34.35
CA THR A 512 -57.75 -24.18 -35.17
C THR A 512 -57.24 -23.53 -36.47
N LYS A 513 -58.07 -22.75 -37.16
CA LYS A 513 -57.70 -21.98 -38.38
C LYS A 513 -56.61 -20.95 -38.07
N ILE A 514 -56.75 -20.24 -36.94
CA ILE A 514 -55.75 -19.32 -36.39
C ILE A 514 -54.48 -20.07 -35.97
N ASN A 515 -54.57 -21.21 -35.27
CA ASN A 515 -53.40 -21.95 -34.81
C ASN A 515 -52.63 -22.63 -35.93
N GLN A 516 -53.27 -23.05 -37.02
CA GLN A 516 -52.55 -23.49 -38.22
C GLN A 516 -51.72 -22.33 -38.81
N LYS A 517 -52.35 -21.16 -39.01
CA LYS A 517 -51.72 -19.94 -39.52
C LYS A 517 -50.60 -19.41 -38.60
N THR A 518 -50.83 -19.45 -37.29
CA THR A 518 -49.89 -19.02 -36.25
C THR A 518 -48.76 -20.03 -36.05
N SER A 519 -48.98 -21.35 -36.12
CA SER A 519 -47.93 -22.36 -35.96
C SER A 519 -46.85 -22.28 -37.04
N VAL A 520 -47.23 -21.89 -38.27
CA VAL A 520 -46.29 -21.58 -39.35
C VAL A 520 -45.40 -20.37 -38.97
N LEU A 521 -46.00 -19.26 -38.55
CA LEU A 521 -45.29 -18.04 -38.14
C LEU A 521 -44.48 -18.22 -36.84
N LEU A 522 -45.00 -18.99 -35.89
CA LEU A 522 -44.38 -19.24 -34.60
C LEU A 522 -43.15 -20.16 -34.75
N LYS A 523 -43.17 -21.14 -35.66
CA LYS A 523 -41.96 -21.90 -36.02
C LYS A 523 -40.87 -21.03 -36.65
N GLN A 524 -41.24 -19.97 -37.38
CA GLN A 524 -40.30 -18.97 -37.86
C GLN A 524 -39.72 -18.15 -36.69
N SER A 525 -40.58 -17.63 -35.81
CA SER A 525 -40.18 -16.79 -34.67
C SER A 525 -39.39 -17.53 -33.58
N GLN A 526 -39.87 -18.69 -33.12
CA GLN A 526 -39.21 -19.49 -32.08
C GLN A 526 -37.81 -19.95 -32.50
N LYS A 527 -37.63 -20.36 -33.76
CA LYS A 527 -36.31 -20.74 -34.27
C LYS A 527 -35.33 -19.56 -34.30
N GLN A 528 -35.84 -18.33 -34.40
CA GLN A 528 -35.05 -17.10 -34.33
C GLN A 528 -34.75 -16.71 -32.86
N ALA A 529 -35.73 -16.83 -31.97
CA ALA A 529 -35.58 -16.55 -30.54
C ALA A 529 -34.71 -17.57 -29.80
N GLU A 530 -34.75 -18.85 -30.18
CA GLU A 530 -33.92 -19.92 -29.59
C GLU A 530 -32.44 -19.75 -29.97
N LEU A 531 -32.16 -19.35 -31.22
CA LEU A 531 -30.82 -18.92 -31.63
C LEU A 531 -30.34 -17.69 -30.84
N MET A 532 -31.19 -16.66 -30.71
CA MET A 532 -30.86 -15.47 -29.92
C MET A 532 -30.58 -15.80 -28.45
N LYS A 533 -31.33 -16.74 -27.84
CA LYS A 533 -31.16 -17.08 -26.42
C LYS A 533 -29.92 -17.93 -26.14
N ILE A 534 -29.51 -18.76 -27.09
CA ILE A 534 -28.21 -19.45 -27.04
C ILE A 534 -27.08 -18.42 -27.15
N GLN A 535 -27.18 -17.48 -28.10
CA GLN A 535 -26.23 -16.37 -28.23
C GLN A 535 -26.23 -15.43 -27.00
N GLU A 536 -27.35 -15.24 -26.33
CA GLU A 536 -27.48 -14.42 -25.10
C GLU A 536 -26.74 -15.06 -23.93
N GLU A 537 -26.89 -16.36 -23.70
CA GLU A 537 -26.20 -17.06 -22.61
C GLU A 537 -24.70 -17.26 -22.92
N GLU A 538 -24.33 -17.54 -24.18
CA GLU A 538 -22.92 -17.48 -24.62
C GLU A 538 -22.35 -16.06 -24.42
N MET A 539 -23.06 -15.00 -24.81
CA MET A 539 -22.61 -13.62 -24.57
C MET A 539 -22.52 -13.31 -23.06
N ARG A 540 -23.40 -13.85 -22.22
CA ARG A 540 -23.37 -13.62 -20.77
C ARG A 540 -22.16 -14.27 -20.12
N GLN A 541 -21.85 -15.52 -20.47
CA GLN A 541 -20.62 -16.19 -20.01
C GLN A 541 -19.37 -15.47 -20.53
N ASN A 542 -19.32 -15.14 -21.82
CA ASN A 542 -18.21 -14.37 -22.39
C ASN A 542 -18.09 -12.97 -21.77
N PHE A 543 -19.19 -12.32 -21.35
CA PHE A 543 -19.17 -11.02 -20.67
C PHE A 543 -18.71 -11.13 -19.21
N GLU A 544 -19.15 -12.16 -18.47
CA GLU A 544 -18.67 -12.43 -17.10
C GLU A 544 -17.15 -12.77 -17.12
N GLU A 545 -16.69 -13.57 -18.09
CA GLU A 545 -15.25 -13.83 -18.31
C GLU A 545 -14.48 -12.57 -18.76
N LEU A 546 -15.03 -11.76 -19.69
CA LEU A 546 -14.42 -10.52 -20.16
C LEU A 546 -14.36 -9.46 -19.05
N GLN A 547 -15.39 -9.32 -18.22
CA GLN A 547 -15.37 -8.43 -17.06
C GLN A 547 -14.33 -8.90 -16.05
N GLN A 548 -14.26 -10.21 -15.75
CA GLN A 548 -13.23 -10.72 -14.84
C GLN A 548 -11.81 -10.55 -15.42
N ALA A 549 -11.62 -10.70 -16.73
CA ALA A 549 -10.37 -10.38 -17.40
C ALA A 549 -10.05 -8.89 -17.33
N GLN A 550 -11.03 -8.01 -17.57
CA GLN A 550 -10.89 -6.56 -17.54
C GLN A 550 -10.59 -6.03 -16.13
N GLU A 551 -11.21 -6.56 -15.08
CA GLU A 551 -10.91 -6.20 -13.69
C GLU A 551 -9.49 -6.63 -13.28
N ASN A 552 -9.05 -7.83 -13.71
CA ASN A 552 -7.68 -8.30 -13.50
C ASN A 552 -6.65 -7.47 -14.28
N SER A 553 -6.94 -7.10 -15.53
CA SER A 553 -6.07 -6.24 -16.33
C SER A 553 -6.00 -4.83 -15.74
N ALA A 554 -7.14 -4.22 -15.41
CA ALA A 554 -7.20 -2.90 -14.77
C ALA A 554 -6.43 -2.85 -13.43
N GLN A 555 -6.47 -3.90 -12.61
CA GLN A 555 -5.65 -3.99 -11.40
C GLN A 555 -4.15 -4.07 -11.73
N LYS A 556 -3.77 -4.88 -12.73
CA LYS A 556 -2.37 -5.04 -13.16
C LYS A 556 -1.82 -3.76 -13.78
N THR A 557 -2.62 -3.09 -14.59
CA THR A 557 -2.32 -1.80 -15.23
C THR A 557 -2.24 -0.68 -14.20
N ALA A 558 -3.11 -0.65 -13.18
CA ALA A 558 -2.97 0.28 -12.06
C ALA A 558 -1.66 0.07 -11.28
N GLN A 559 -1.24 -1.18 -11.05
CA GLN A 559 0.07 -1.47 -10.44
C GLN A 559 1.23 -1.03 -11.35
N MET A 560 1.11 -1.28 -12.65
CA MET A 560 2.15 -0.95 -13.64
C MET A 560 2.31 0.57 -13.80
N SER A 561 1.21 1.33 -13.87
CA SER A 561 1.20 2.79 -13.81
C SER A 561 1.74 3.32 -12.47
N GLY A 562 1.54 2.59 -11.37
CA GLY A 562 2.17 2.91 -10.08
C GLY A 562 3.70 2.78 -10.10
N ILE A 563 4.27 1.82 -10.84
CA ILE A 563 5.71 1.69 -11.08
C ILE A 563 6.21 2.85 -11.95
N LEU A 564 5.49 3.18 -13.04
CA LEU A 564 5.86 4.29 -13.92
C LEU A 564 5.81 5.64 -13.19
N ALA A 565 4.75 5.92 -12.43
CA ALA A 565 4.64 7.14 -11.64
C ALA A 565 5.71 7.25 -10.54
N ALA A 566 6.13 6.13 -9.96
CA ALA A 566 7.25 6.09 -9.01
C ALA A 566 8.58 6.49 -9.69
N ILE A 567 8.82 6.06 -10.93
CA ILE A 567 10.03 6.41 -11.70
C ILE A 567 9.96 7.86 -12.20
N ASP A 568 8.82 8.27 -12.73
CA ASP A 568 8.54 9.64 -13.21
C ASP A 568 8.71 10.70 -12.09
N THR A 569 8.45 10.33 -10.84
CA THR A 569 8.65 11.22 -9.68
C THR A 569 10.01 11.10 -9.00
N SER A 570 10.88 10.14 -9.37
CA SER A 570 12.15 9.86 -8.67
C SER A 570 13.42 9.80 -9.54
N SER A 571 13.27 9.75 -10.86
CA SER A 571 14.36 9.71 -11.85
C SER A 571 14.29 10.95 -12.76
N LEU A 572 15.27 11.13 -13.66
CA LEU A 572 15.15 12.06 -14.79
C LEU A 572 14.64 11.28 -16.00
N VAL A 573 13.56 11.72 -16.64
CA VAL A 573 12.89 10.96 -17.71
C VAL A 573 12.57 11.86 -18.91
N LEU A 574 12.87 11.35 -20.11
CA LEU A 574 12.58 11.97 -21.41
C LEU A 574 11.91 10.94 -22.33
N GLU A 575 10.96 11.37 -23.14
CA GLU A 575 10.46 10.60 -24.28
C GLU A 575 10.78 11.35 -25.57
N ILE A 576 11.40 10.66 -26.53
CA ILE A 576 12.08 11.26 -27.69
C ILE A 576 11.67 10.50 -28.96
N ASP A 577 11.20 11.19 -29.99
CA ASP A 577 10.78 10.60 -31.27
C ASP A 577 11.98 10.01 -32.02
N LEU A 578 11.72 9.15 -33.00
CA LEU A 578 12.70 8.42 -33.81
C LEU A 578 13.64 9.35 -34.60
N ASP A 579 13.28 10.62 -34.81
CA ASP A 579 14.13 11.65 -35.42
C ASP A 579 14.99 12.44 -34.41
N GLY A 580 14.86 12.15 -33.11
CA GLY A 580 15.56 12.81 -32.02
C GLY A 580 14.77 13.93 -31.33
N THR A 581 13.53 14.21 -31.71
CA THR A 581 12.73 15.32 -31.16
C THR A 581 12.15 15.00 -29.78
N ILE A 582 12.32 15.87 -28.78
CA ILE A 582 11.77 15.67 -27.44
C ILE A 582 10.24 15.83 -27.45
N ILE A 583 9.53 14.75 -27.09
CA ILE A 583 8.06 14.64 -27.00
C ILE A 583 7.56 14.89 -25.57
N SER A 584 8.34 14.52 -24.56
CA SER A 584 7.99 14.67 -23.15
C SER A 584 9.24 14.77 -22.28
N ALA A 585 9.17 15.53 -21.19
CA ALA A 585 10.20 15.68 -20.18
C ALA A 585 9.55 15.68 -18.79
N ASN A 586 9.99 14.81 -17.88
CA ASN A 586 9.42 14.76 -16.55
C ASN A 586 9.85 15.96 -15.70
N ARG A 587 9.07 16.22 -14.64
CA ARG A 587 9.28 17.39 -13.79
C ARG A 587 10.68 17.46 -13.18
N ASN A 588 11.27 16.32 -12.79
CA ASN A 588 12.61 16.29 -12.21
C ASN A 588 13.68 16.79 -13.19
N LEU A 589 13.55 16.51 -14.50
CA LEU A 589 14.44 17.05 -15.51
C LEU A 589 14.21 18.56 -15.73
N LEU A 590 12.94 18.99 -15.78
CA LEU A 590 12.58 20.40 -15.94
C LEU A 590 13.10 21.26 -14.77
N ASP A 591 12.90 20.79 -13.53
CA ASP A 591 13.36 21.45 -12.30
C ASP A 591 14.91 21.39 -12.16
N LEU A 592 15.60 20.39 -12.74
CA LEU A 592 17.08 20.32 -12.80
C LEU A 592 17.66 21.34 -13.78
N ILE A 593 17.15 21.36 -15.02
CA ILE A 593 17.62 22.24 -16.11
C ILE A 593 17.13 23.69 -15.89
N GLU A 594 16.07 23.89 -15.10
CA GLU A 594 15.33 25.15 -14.92
C GLU A 594 14.71 25.68 -16.22
N ILE A 595 14.08 24.77 -16.98
CA ILE A 595 13.37 25.07 -18.22
C ILE A 595 11.86 24.80 -18.08
N GLU A 596 11.01 25.70 -18.61
CA GLU A 596 9.58 25.44 -18.71
C GLU A 596 9.32 24.34 -19.74
N GLU A 597 8.39 23.43 -19.44
CA GLU A 597 8.02 22.28 -20.28
C GLU A 597 7.82 22.65 -21.77
N GLN A 598 7.06 23.72 -22.04
CA GLN A 598 6.78 24.20 -23.39
C GLN A 598 8.00 24.69 -24.17
N SER A 599 9.14 24.90 -23.50
CA SER A 599 10.40 25.36 -24.11
C SER A 599 11.39 24.22 -24.41
N ILE A 600 11.26 23.04 -23.78
CA ILE A 600 12.08 21.86 -24.13
C ILE A 600 11.39 20.96 -25.19
N LEU A 601 10.06 20.97 -25.23
CA LEU A 601 9.28 20.24 -26.23
C LEU A 601 9.60 20.73 -27.65
N ASN A 602 9.75 19.79 -28.58
CA ASN A 602 10.15 20.00 -29.98
C ASN A 602 11.61 20.44 -30.21
N ILE A 603 12.47 20.50 -29.19
CA ILE A 603 13.93 20.58 -29.40
C ILE A 603 14.47 19.18 -29.74
N ASN A 604 15.47 19.10 -30.63
CA ASN A 604 16.13 17.83 -30.90
C ASN A 604 17.18 17.52 -29.82
N ILE A 605 17.20 16.28 -29.32
CA ILE A 605 18.09 15.85 -28.23
C ILE A 605 19.58 16.00 -28.60
N LYS A 606 19.91 16.00 -29.90
CA LYS A 606 21.24 16.30 -30.44
C LYS A 606 21.76 17.70 -30.07
N ASP A 607 20.86 18.66 -29.86
CA ASP A 607 21.20 20.04 -29.47
C ASP A 607 21.40 20.18 -27.95
N PHE A 608 20.98 19.18 -27.16
CA PHE A 608 21.24 19.09 -25.71
C PHE A 608 22.46 18.21 -25.37
N ILE A 609 22.64 17.08 -26.06
CA ILE A 609 23.75 16.16 -25.82
C ILE A 609 25.02 16.65 -26.51
N HIS A 610 26.07 16.94 -25.74
CA HIS A 610 27.38 17.21 -26.33
C HIS A 610 27.96 15.93 -26.97
N SER A 611 28.29 15.99 -28.26
CA SER A 611 28.85 14.88 -29.04
C SER A 611 30.12 15.33 -29.79
N GLU A 612 31.13 14.47 -29.86
CA GLU A 612 32.44 14.81 -30.44
C GLU A 612 32.35 14.99 -31.96
N THR A 613 31.55 14.17 -32.65
CA THR A 613 31.17 14.39 -34.06
C THR A 613 29.70 14.08 -34.32
N GLU A 614 29.18 14.63 -35.42
CA GLU A 614 27.86 14.29 -35.96
C GLU A 614 27.75 12.81 -36.38
N GLN A 615 28.86 12.16 -36.75
CA GLN A 615 28.86 10.73 -37.06
C GLN A 615 28.62 9.89 -35.80
N ASP A 616 29.25 10.24 -34.67
CA ASP A 616 29.09 9.49 -33.41
C ASP A 616 27.64 9.55 -32.91
N PHE A 617 27.00 10.72 -32.99
CA PHE A 617 25.57 10.85 -32.69
C PHE A 617 24.73 9.99 -33.63
N ASN A 618 24.98 10.02 -34.94
CA ASN A 618 24.23 9.22 -35.91
C ASN A 618 24.41 7.70 -35.69
N GLU A 619 25.62 7.23 -35.37
CA GLU A 619 25.87 5.82 -35.05
C GLU A 619 25.24 5.38 -33.73
N PHE A 620 25.19 6.27 -32.73
CA PHE A 620 24.42 6.07 -31.50
C PHE A 620 22.92 5.96 -31.80
N TRP A 621 22.36 6.93 -32.53
CA TRP A 621 20.94 6.99 -32.84
C TRP A 621 20.47 5.82 -33.71
N GLN A 622 21.29 5.40 -34.68
CA GLN A 622 21.03 4.19 -35.47
C GLN A 622 21.00 2.91 -34.64
N LYS A 623 21.83 2.77 -33.60
CA LYS A 623 21.78 1.59 -32.71
C LYS A 623 20.47 1.54 -31.92
N LEU A 624 19.97 2.69 -31.47
CA LEU A 624 18.64 2.82 -30.84
C LEU A 624 17.52 2.44 -31.81
N ILE A 625 17.52 2.98 -33.04
CA ILE A 625 16.54 2.67 -34.09
C ILE A 625 16.61 1.20 -34.55
N ASN A 626 17.72 0.50 -34.30
CA ASN A 626 17.85 -0.95 -34.50
C ASN A 626 17.50 -1.78 -33.25
N GLY A 627 16.84 -1.19 -32.25
CA GLY A 627 16.29 -1.90 -31.09
C GLY A 627 17.32 -2.24 -30.00
N GLN A 628 18.49 -1.60 -30.01
CA GLN A 628 19.51 -1.80 -28.97
C GLN A 628 19.32 -0.81 -27.83
N ASN A 629 19.33 -1.31 -26.59
CA ASN A 629 19.41 -0.47 -25.40
C ASN A 629 20.84 0.09 -25.27
N ILE A 630 20.98 1.39 -24.99
CA ILE A 630 22.30 2.03 -24.86
C ILE A 630 22.40 2.81 -23.56
N GLN A 631 23.29 2.36 -22.66
CA GLN A 631 23.79 3.18 -21.57
C GLN A 631 24.94 4.04 -22.07
N ARG A 632 24.91 5.34 -21.77
CA ARG A 632 26.03 6.26 -22.02
C ARG A 632 26.08 7.35 -20.96
N THR A 633 27.27 7.83 -20.65
CA THR A 633 27.44 9.05 -19.85
C THR A 633 27.54 10.25 -20.77
N GLU A 634 26.77 11.29 -20.51
CA GLU A 634 26.58 12.43 -21.40
C GLU A 634 26.84 13.72 -20.65
N TYR A 635 27.48 14.68 -21.33
CA TYR A 635 27.60 16.05 -20.86
C TYR A 635 26.51 16.88 -21.54
N ILE A 636 25.69 17.53 -20.75
CA ILE A 636 24.60 18.41 -21.21
C ILE A 636 24.92 19.82 -20.74
N LYS A 637 24.91 20.77 -21.69
CA LYS A 637 25.16 22.18 -21.43
C LYS A 637 24.01 23.02 -21.96
N HIS A 638 23.31 23.70 -21.06
CA HIS A 638 22.17 24.56 -21.39
C HIS A 638 22.31 25.90 -20.66
N GLU A 639 22.25 27.00 -21.42
CA GLU A 639 22.66 28.34 -20.98
C GLU A 639 24.00 28.36 -20.19
N ASN A 640 23.95 28.71 -18.90
CA ASN A 640 25.07 28.75 -17.96
C ASN A 640 25.15 27.52 -17.05
N ARG A 641 24.36 26.47 -17.30
CA ARG A 641 24.34 25.23 -16.53
C ARG A 641 25.01 24.09 -17.29
N GLU A 642 25.71 23.26 -16.55
CA GLU A 642 26.55 22.18 -17.07
C GLU A 642 26.33 20.94 -16.19
N PHE A 643 25.83 19.87 -16.80
CA PHE A 643 25.46 18.63 -16.12
C PHE A 643 26.16 17.44 -16.77
N TRP A 644 26.33 16.37 -15.99
CA TRP A 644 26.66 15.05 -16.50
C TRP A 644 25.57 14.06 -16.13
N LEU A 645 24.98 13.36 -17.09
CA LEU A 645 23.95 12.36 -16.85
C LEU A 645 24.47 10.95 -17.17
N SER A 646 24.13 9.94 -16.36
CA SER A 646 24.16 8.54 -16.80
C SER A 646 22.82 8.19 -17.38
N THR A 647 22.70 8.33 -18.70
CA THR A 647 21.46 8.08 -19.43
C THR A 647 21.45 6.66 -19.98
N VAL A 648 20.34 5.93 -19.78
CA VAL A 648 20.03 4.75 -20.60
C VAL A 648 18.86 5.07 -21.52
N TYR A 649 19.12 4.90 -22.80
CA TYR A 649 18.15 5.04 -23.88
C TYR A 649 17.54 3.67 -24.20
N ALA A 650 16.22 3.58 -24.07
CA ALA A 650 15.40 2.40 -24.27
C ALA A 650 14.47 2.60 -25.48
N PRO A 651 14.67 1.92 -26.62
CA PRO A 651 13.66 1.90 -27.68
C PRO A 651 12.38 1.21 -27.19
N ILE A 652 11.29 1.98 -27.09
CA ILE A 652 9.97 1.48 -26.68
C ILE A 652 9.21 0.97 -27.90
N LEU A 653 8.67 -0.24 -27.80
CA LEU A 653 7.98 -0.91 -28.90
C LEU A 653 6.48 -0.60 -28.92
N ASP A 654 5.96 -0.34 -30.11
CA ASP A 654 4.53 -0.37 -30.42
C ASP A 654 3.99 -1.82 -30.48
N GLU A 655 2.68 -1.93 -30.72
CA GLU A 655 1.96 -3.21 -30.79
C GLU A 655 2.44 -4.13 -31.92
N ASN A 656 3.05 -3.55 -32.96
CA ASN A 656 3.59 -4.26 -34.12
C ASN A 656 5.05 -4.71 -33.90
N ALA A 657 5.57 -4.55 -32.67
CA ALA A 657 6.98 -4.73 -32.31
C ALA A 657 7.95 -3.83 -33.10
N LYS A 658 7.47 -2.71 -33.64
CA LYS A 658 8.28 -1.64 -34.22
C LYS A 658 8.55 -0.61 -33.13
N ILE A 659 9.68 0.10 -33.20
CA ILE A 659 9.98 1.16 -32.22
C ILE A 659 9.05 2.35 -32.47
N SER A 660 8.44 2.83 -31.38
CA SER A 660 7.52 3.98 -31.34
C SER A 660 8.27 5.27 -31.02
N TYR A 661 9.05 5.25 -29.93
CA TYR A 661 9.89 6.35 -29.45
C TYR A 661 11.03 5.78 -28.58
N ILE A 662 11.98 6.63 -28.22
CA ILE A 662 13.05 6.31 -27.27
C ILE A 662 12.70 6.90 -25.90
N LEU A 663 12.62 6.05 -24.88
CA LEU A 663 12.55 6.46 -23.48
C LEU A 663 13.99 6.62 -22.95
N SER A 664 14.35 7.82 -22.51
CA SER A 664 15.61 8.11 -21.86
C SER A 664 15.37 8.20 -20.35
N ILE A 665 16.04 7.37 -19.56
CA ILE A 665 16.09 7.51 -18.11
C ILE A 665 17.51 7.83 -17.70
N ALA A 666 17.69 8.92 -16.96
CA ALA A 666 18.97 9.37 -16.47
C ALA A 666 19.01 9.46 -14.94
N SER A 667 20.18 9.15 -14.37
CA SER A 667 20.60 9.68 -13.08
C SER A 667 21.54 10.87 -13.29
N ASP A 668 21.47 11.85 -12.39
CA ASP A 668 22.46 12.92 -12.35
C ASP A 668 23.79 12.37 -11.83
N LEU A 669 24.83 12.44 -12.65
CA LEU A 669 26.22 12.16 -12.29
C LEU A 669 27.04 13.44 -12.10
N SER A 670 26.46 14.64 -12.24
CA SER A 670 27.18 15.92 -12.24
C SER A 670 28.14 16.06 -11.07
N GLU A 671 27.74 15.64 -9.88
CA GLU A 671 28.62 15.60 -8.71
C GLU A 671 29.79 14.62 -8.88
N SER A 672 29.50 13.35 -9.20
CA SER A 672 30.53 12.31 -9.35
C SER A 672 31.46 12.56 -10.54
N LYS A 673 30.97 13.17 -11.62
CA LYS A 673 31.73 13.53 -12.82
C LYS A 673 32.46 14.85 -12.68
N LYS A 674 31.90 15.84 -11.98
CA LYS A 674 32.66 17.00 -11.53
C LYS A 674 33.77 16.56 -10.58
N LEU A 675 33.55 15.55 -9.76
CA LEU A 675 34.59 14.98 -8.92
C LEU A 675 35.64 14.23 -9.75
N GLU A 676 35.24 13.35 -10.68
CA GLU A 676 36.17 12.69 -11.60
C GLU A 676 36.97 13.71 -12.42
N PHE A 677 36.36 14.81 -12.87
CA PHE A 677 37.01 15.87 -13.63
C PHE A 677 37.87 16.77 -12.75
N GLU A 678 37.44 17.13 -11.54
CA GLU A 678 38.29 17.82 -10.57
C GLU A 678 39.50 16.94 -10.22
N LEU A 679 39.34 15.62 -10.08
CA LEU A 679 40.42 14.67 -9.84
C LEU A 679 41.34 14.49 -11.07
N THR A 680 40.78 14.39 -12.27
CA THR A 680 41.53 14.21 -13.52
C THR A 680 42.22 15.50 -13.94
N GLU A 681 41.61 16.67 -13.75
CA GLU A 681 42.26 17.96 -14.00
C GLU A 681 43.22 18.32 -12.87
N ARG A 682 42.99 17.85 -11.64
CA ARG A 682 43.96 17.95 -10.54
C ARG A 682 45.13 17.03 -10.76
N GLU A 683 44.96 15.78 -11.15
CA GLU A 683 46.04 14.93 -11.68
C GLU A 683 46.71 15.62 -12.84
N LYS A 684 46.00 16.04 -13.87
CA LYS A 684 46.61 16.64 -15.05
C LYS A 684 47.37 17.91 -14.68
N GLN A 685 46.85 18.78 -13.82
CA GLN A 685 47.61 19.91 -13.26
C GLN A 685 48.80 19.44 -12.43
N LEU A 686 48.70 18.35 -11.69
CA LEU A 686 49.71 17.91 -10.75
C LEU A 686 50.79 17.03 -11.38
N ARG A 687 50.45 16.31 -12.44
CA ARG A 687 51.26 15.61 -13.43
C ARG A 687 51.82 16.61 -14.44
N LEU A 688 51.19 17.75 -14.69
CA LEU A 688 51.83 18.91 -15.33
C LEU A 688 52.77 19.62 -14.35
N ASN A 689 52.42 19.80 -13.09
CA ASN A 689 53.33 20.29 -12.04
C ASN A 689 54.47 19.30 -11.78
N LEU A 690 54.35 18.03 -12.17
CA LEU A 690 55.42 17.03 -12.14
C LEU A 690 55.89 16.53 -13.49
N GLU A 691 55.42 17.08 -14.59
CA GLU A 691 56.15 17.16 -15.86
C GLU A 691 56.99 18.43 -15.85
N GLU A 692 56.52 19.51 -15.21
CA GLU A 692 57.25 20.74 -14.92
C GLU A 692 58.21 20.55 -13.74
N ILE A 693 57.84 19.87 -12.64
CA ILE A 693 58.84 19.45 -11.66
C ILE A 693 59.67 18.28 -12.22
N ASN A 694 59.16 17.27 -12.95
CA ASN A 694 60.06 16.41 -13.75
C ASN A 694 60.60 17.06 -15.05
N LYS A 695 60.82 18.38 -15.05
CA LYS A 695 61.57 19.15 -16.08
C LYS A 695 62.35 20.31 -15.49
N SER A 696 61.96 20.82 -14.32
CA SER A 696 62.74 21.67 -13.43
C SER A 696 63.65 20.79 -12.58
N HIS A 697 63.07 19.89 -11.78
CA HIS A 697 63.80 18.75 -11.22
C HIS A 697 64.43 17.92 -12.34
N LYS A 698 63.93 17.82 -13.59
CA LYS A 698 64.68 17.12 -14.68
C LYS A 698 65.59 17.91 -15.62
N GLU A 699 65.61 19.22 -15.57
CA GLU A 699 66.80 20.00 -15.92
C GLU A 699 67.78 20.02 -14.76
N ALA A 700 67.31 19.79 -13.53
CA ALA A 700 68.12 19.37 -12.43
C ALA A 700 68.45 17.88 -12.50
N GLU A 701 67.76 16.99 -13.23
CA GLU A 701 68.11 15.57 -13.40
C GLU A 701 69.03 15.37 -14.61
N ARG A 702 68.93 16.22 -15.63
CA ARG A 702 70.12 16.50 -16.48
C ARG A 702 71.28 17.16 -15.69
N LYS A 703 71.15 17.34 -14.36
CA LYS A 703 72.22 17.58 -13.37
C LYS A 703 72.19 16.60 -12.15
N GLN A 704 71.29 15.61 -12.13
CA GLN A 704 70.89 14.74 -10.99
C GLN A 704 70.04 13.50 -11.45
N HIS A 705 70.30 12.96 -12.66
CA HIS A 705 70.02 11.66 -13.33
C HIS A 705 71.22 11.30 -14.23
N ILE A 706 72.46 11.22 -13.75
CA ILE A 706 73.14 11.84 -12.61
C ILE A 706 72.58 11.60 -11.15
N LEU A 707 71.42 10.91 -10.92
CA LEU A 707 70.58 10.62 -9.69
C LEU A 707 69.01 10.34 -9.85
N GLU A 708 68.53 9.67 -10.91
CA GLU A 708 67.24 8.92 -11.06
C GLU A 708 65.84 9.30 -10.42
N ASN A 709 64.85 9.70 -11.26
CA ASN A 709 63.55 9.02 -11.58
C ASN A 709 62.21 9.02 -10.76
N THR A 710 61.10 8.97 -11.55
CA THR A 710 59.75 8.28 -11.40
C THR A 710 58.53 8.84 -10.62
N ASN A 711 57.35 8.77 -11.30
CA ASN A 711 55.95 8.35 -10.95
C ASN A 711 55.16 8.92 -9.75
N GLU A 712 53.80 8.91 -9.67
CA GLU A 712 52.64 9.10 -10.64
C GLU A 712 51.34 9.56 -9.87
N MET A 713 50.38 10.43 -10.34
CA MET A 713 49.30 11.16 -9.54
C MET A 713 47.86 10.54 -9.52
N LEU A 714 46.86 11.11 -8.76
CA LEU A 714 45.49 10.56 -8.44
C LEU A 714 44.85 10.65 -6.99
N LYS A 715 44.74 11.73 -6.18
CA LYS A 715 44.50 11.69 -4.69
C LYS A 715 43.04 11.71 -4.33
N ALA A 716 42.74 11.31 -3.09
CA ALA A 716 41.50 11.65 -2.40
C ALA A 716 41.06 13.09 -2.68
N ASN A 717 39.84 13.20 -3.19
CA ASN A 717 38.92 14.32 -3.04
C ASN A 717 37.54 13.82 -3.52
N GLU A 718 36.37 14.19 -3.02
CA GLU A 718 35.89 15.16 -2.02
C GLU A 718 34.34 15.08 -2.07
N LYS A 719 33.63 16.05 -1.48
CA LYS A 719 32.34 16.60 -1.97
C LYS A 719 31.08 15.68 -1.92
N THR A 720 29.85 16.19 -1.74
CA THR A 720 29.34 17.57 -1.55
C THR A 720 28.05 17.58 -0.71
N LEU A 721 27.73 18.72 -0.07
CA LEU A 721 26.36 19.21 0.25
C LEU A 721 25.43 18.24 1.07
N GLN A 722 24.19 18.59 1.44
CA GLN A 722 23.43 19.84 1.27
C GLN A 722 22.81 20.34 2.59
N SER A 723 22.52 21.64 2.66
CA SER A 723 21.92 22.31 3.82
C SER A 723 20.41 22.49 3.72
N ALA A 724 19.73 22.47 4.88
CA ALA A 724 18.30 22.73 5.10
C ALA A 724 17.36 21.57 4.68
N VAL A 725 16.17 21.36 5.28
CA VAL A 725 15.34 22.29 6.06
C VAL A 725 14.82 21.68 7.39
N GLU A 726 15.61 21.71 8.46
CA GLU A 726 15.15 21.35 9.83
C GLU A 726 14.19 22.39 10.48
N SER A 727 13.55 23.25 9.68
CA SER A 727 12.93 24.49 10.15
C SER A 727 11.59 24.31 10.88
N ALA A 728 10.97 23.12 10.86
CA ALA A 728 9.65 22.92 11.46
C ALA A 728 9.34 21.46 11.85
N MET A 729 9.46 21.13 13.15
CA MET A 729 8.37 20.45 13.91
C MET A 729 8.59 20.47 15.44
N LYS A 730 8.86 21.66 15.98
CA LYS A 730 8.83 21.91 17.42
C LYS A 730 7.38 22.15 17.88
N GLN A 731 6.88 21.30 18.78
CA GLN A 731 5.69 21.48 19.63
C GLN A 731 4.30 21.63 18.97
N ARG A 732 3.43 20.62 19.17
CA ARG A 732 2.11 20.75 19.88
C ARG A 732 1.29 19.46 19.78
N LYS A 733 1.13 18.73 20.90
CA LYS A 733 0.20 17.58 21.01
C LYS A 733 -0.44 17.46 22.41
N GLU A 734 -1.08 18.54 22.85
CA GLU A 734 -1.88 18.61 24.10
C GLU A 734 -2.97 19.68 23.99
N LEU A 735 -4.26 19.28 23.98
CA LEU A 735 -5.38 19.90 24.74
C LEU A 735 -6.74 19.16 24.56
N ALA A 736 -7.67 19.46 25.49
CA ALA A 736 -9.10 19.10 25.66
C ALA A 736 -9.94 18.63 24.42
N LYS A 737 -10.98 17.77 24.51
CA LYS A 737 -11.80 17.12 25.59
C LYS A 737 -12.93 17.97 26.26
N LYS A 738 -14.20 17.59 25.97
CA LYS A 738 -15.54 18.02 26.52
C LYS A 738 -16.14 19.37 26.05
N VAL A 739 -17.39 19.35 25.54
CA VAL A 739 -18.64 20.01 26.05
C VAL A 739 -19.85 19.49 25.23
N ASP A 740 -20.78 18.70 25.80
CA ASP A 740 -22.00 18.23 25.06
C ASP A 740 -23.29 18.03 25.91
N GLU A 741 -23.21 17.77 27.23
CA GLU A 741 -24.30 17.18 28.05
C GLU A 741 -25.47 18.13 28.47
N ILE A 742 -25.89 19.09 27.61
CA ILE A 742 -26.94 20.09 27.96
C ILE A 742 -28.13 20.12 26.97
N ALA A 743 -28.07 19.41 25.83
CA ALA A 743 -29.05 19.57 24.74
C ALA A 743 -30.36 18.74 24.83
N GLU A 744 -30.38 17.63 25.56
CA GLU A 744 -31.31 16.52 25.21
C GLU A 744 -32.79 16.76 25.53
N ARG A 745 -33.16 17.60 26.51
CA ARG A 745 -34.56 17.64 27.01
C ARG A 745 -35.49 18.63 26.29
N GLU A 746 -34.97 19.55 25.50
CA GLU A 746 -35.77 20.31 24.52
C GLU A 746 -35.85 19.59 23.17
N ALA A 747 -35.00 18.58 22.92
CA ALA A 747 -34.98 17.87 21.65
C ALA A 747 -36.24 17.02 21.41
N GLU A 748 -36.78 16.36 22.44
CA GLU A 748 -37.78 15.29 22.25
C GLU A 748 -39.16 15.80 21.77
N THR A 749 -39.66 16.92 22.32
CA THR A 749 -40.94 17.51 21.86
C THR A 749 -40.81 18.25 20.53
N ASN A 750 -39.64 18.83 20.27
CA ASN A 750 -39.34 19.39 18.94
C ASN A 750 -39.26 18.28 17.89
N SER A 751 -38.57 17.16 18.17
CA SER A 751 -38.38 16.02 17.26
C SER A 751 -39.69 15.46 16.69
N TRP A 752 -40.78 15.39 17.47
CA TRP A 752 -42.08 14.95 16.94
C TRP A 752 -42.71 15.95 15.96
N PHE A 753 -42.64 17.26 16.25
CA PHE A 753 -43.12 18.30 15.33
C PHE A 753 -42.21 18.46 14.12
N GLU A 754 -40.91 18.21 14.30
CA GLU A 754 -39.89 18.25 13.27
C GLU A 754 -40.01 17.06 12.32
N GLY A 755 -40.26 15.83 12.80
CA GLY A 755 -40.50 14.66 11.97
C GLY A 755 -41.71 14.80 11.04
N ILE A 756 -42.79 15.46 11.49
CA ILE A 756 -43.92 15.83 10.63
C ILE A 756 -43.51 16.91 9.62
N ASN A 757 -42.73 17.91 10.04
CA ASN A 757 -42.19 18.96 9.16
C ASN A 757 -41.01 18.52 8.26
N GLN A 758 -40.47 17.31 8.44
CA GLN A 758 -39.46 16.64 7.60
C GLN A 758 -40.09 15.66 6.59
N THR A 759 -41.38 15.34 6.74
CA THR A 759 -42.11 14.41 5.86
C THR A 759 -43.25 15.05 5.04
N ASN A 760 -43.99 16.01 5.60
CA ASN A 760 -45.14 16.64 4.94
C ASN A 760 -44.94 18.14 4.68
N ILE A 761 -45.55 18.64 3.60
CA ILE A 761 -45.60 20.06 3.26
C ILE A 761 -46.59 20.75 4.21
N THR A 762 -46.14 21.79 4.93
CA THR A 762 -47.00 22.58 5.81
C THR A 762 -46.89 24.08 5.54
N ALA A 763 -48.02 24.79 5.71
CA ALA A 763 -48.09 26.25 5.58
C ALA A 763 -49.22 26.85 6.43
N GLU A 764 -48.94 28.00 7.04
CA GLU A 764 -49.92 28.81 7.76
C GLU A 764 -50.34 30.03 6.94
N PHE A 765 -51.64 30.35 7.00
CA PHE A 765 -52.24 31.48 6.32
C PHE A 765 -53.11 32.29 7.28
N ASP A 766 -53.16 33.62 7.10
CA ASP A 766 -54.23 34.42 7.66
C ASP A 766 -55.58 34.08 6.98
N LEU A 767 -56.69 34.61 7.49
CA LEU A 767 -58.00 34.34 6.91
C LEU A 767 -58.13 34.81 5.45
N ASN A 768 -57.40 35.86 5.06
CA ASN A 768 -57.38 36.42 3.71
C ASN A 768 -56.48 35.61 2.74
N GLY A 769 -55.83 34.55 3.22
CA GLY A 769 -54.92 33.71 2.45
C GLY A 769 -53.48 34.23 2.33
N ASN A 770 -53.06 35.17 3.18
CA ASN A 770 -51.67 35.62 3.23
C ASN A 770 -50.80 34.65 4.03
N ILE A 771 -49.68 34.24 3.45
CA ILE A 771 -48.74 33.27 4.03
C ILE A 771 -48.07 33.88 5.27
N LEU A 772 -48.23 33.21 6.41
CA LEU A 772 -47.65 33.60 7.71
C LEU A 772 -46.34 32.85 7.99
N SER A 773 -46.28 31.57 7.62
CA SER A 773 -45.08 30.74 7.65
C SER A 773 -45.24 29.50 6.78
N VAL A 774 -44.12 28.91 6.36
CA VAL A 774 -44.07 27.63 5.63
C VAL A 774 -42.87 26.80 6.12
N ASN A 775 -42.92 25.48 6.00
CA ASN A 775 -41.80 24.62 6.39
C ASN A 775 -40.75 24.43 5.28
N HIS A 776 -39.62 23.79 5.61
CA HIS A 776 -38.50 23.64 4.67
C HIS A 776 -38.82 22.70 3.49
N ILE A 777 -39.78 21.77 3.61
CA ILE A 777 -40.25 20.97 2.48
C ILE A 777 -41.07 21.85 1.53
N PHE A 778 -41.92 22.72 2.07
CA PHE A 778 -42.60 23.75 1.28
C PHE A 778 -41.57 24.60 0.52
N GLU A 779 -40.51 25.08 1.20
CA GLU A 779 -39.43 25.80 0.52
C GLU A 779 -38.79 24.99 -0.61
N LYS A 780 -38.50 23.70 -0.38
CA LYS A 780 -37.82 22.82 -1.34
C LYS A 780 -38.70 22.42 -2.53
N VAL A 781 -40.00 22.23 -2.30
CA VAL A 781 -40.97 21.83 -3.33
C VAL A 781 -41.41 23.03 -4.16
N PHE A 782 -41.74 24.16 -3.52
CA PHE A 782 -42.13 25.39 -4.24
C PHE A 782 -40.94 26.27 -4.67
N ASP A 783 -39.71 25.91 -4.29
CA ASP A 783 -38.44 26.57 -4.61
C ASP A 783 -38.37 28.06 -4.25
N TYR A 784 -39.15 28.46 -3.23
CA TYR A 784 -39.18 29.80 -2.62
C TYR A 784 -38.62 29.74 -1.20
N LYS A 785 -38.02 30.82 -0.72
CA LYS A 785 -37.67 30.96 0.71
C LYS A 785 -38.81 31.58 1.51
N GLU A 786 -38.97 31.18 2.77
CA GLU A 786 -40.06 31.65 3.64
C GLU A 786 -40.08 33.18 3.71
N LYS A 787 -38.92 33.82 3.80
CA LYS A 787 -38.74 35.28 3.81
C LYS A 787 -39.25 35.99 2.55
N GLU A 788 -39.37 35.29 1.41
CA GLU A 788 -39.92 35.83 0.17
C GLU A 788 -41.45 35.70 0.13
N LEU A 789 -41.99 34.64 0.73
CA LEU A 789 -43.43 34.33 0.78
C LEU A 789 -44.16 34.97 1.96
N LYS A 790 -43.47 35.26 3.07
CA LYS A 790 -44.08 35.82 4.29
C LYS A 790 -44.78 37.14 3.97
N THR A 791 -46.06 37.24 4.32
CA THR A 791 -46.99 38.34 3.96
C THR A 791 -47.40 38.45 2.48
N LYS A 792 -46.92 37.57 1.58
CA LYS A 792 -47.51 37.40 0.24
C LYS A 792 -48.79 36.59 0.31
N ASN A 793 -49.69 36.82 -0.64
CA ASN A 793 -50.90 36.02 -0.74
C ASN A 793 -50.61 34.65 -1.39
N HIS A 794 -51.34 33.61 -0.97
CA HIS A 794 -51.30 32.26 -1.51
C HIS A 794 -51.42 32.19 -3.04
N ASN A 795 -52.08 33.19 -3.65
CA ASN A 795 -52.25 33.28 -5.10
C ASN A 795 -50.94 33.22 -5.93
N ILE A 796 -49.79 33.57 -5.35
CA ILE A 796 -48.47 33.51 -6.01
C ILE A 796 -48.04 32.08 -6.40
N LEU A 797 -48.69 31.06 -5.83
CA LEU A 797 -48.38 29.64 -6.00
C LEU A 797 -49.35 28.92 -6.95
N VAL A 798 -50.29 29.64 -7.57
CA VAL A 798 -51.35 29.10 -8.42
C VAL A 798 -51.28 29.75 -9.79
N ALA A 799 -51.52 28.98 -10.86
CA ALA A 799 -51.47 29.53 -12.21
C ALA A 799 -52.51 30.64 -12.40
N GLU A 800 -52.13 31.71 -13.10
CA GLU A 800 -52.96 32.92 -13.27
C GLU A 800 -54.33 32.65 -13.92
N GLN A 801 -54.40 31.59 -14.72
CA GLN A 801 -55.62 31.05 -15.33
C GLN A 801 -56.56 30.40 -14.30
N GLU A 802 -56.01 29.69 -13.31
CA GLU A 802 -56.77 28.98 -12.26
C GLU A 802 -57.24 29.92 -11.14
N LEU A 803 -56.51 31.01 -10.86
CA LEU A 803 -56.89 32.02 -9.86
C LEU A 803 -58.27 32.63 -10.09
N ASN A 804 -58.67 32.74 -11.35
CA ASN A 804 -59.97 33.27 -11.73
C ASN A 804 -61.10 32.23 -11.75
N SER A 805 -60.80 30.95 -11.56
CA SER A 805 -61.79 29.87 -11.55
C SER A 805 -62.83 30.03 -10.43
N GLU A 806 -64.06 29.61 -10.73
CA GLU A 806 -65.14 29.50 -9.75
C GLU A 806 -64.79 28.58 -8.57
N GLU A 807 -63.98 27.55 -8.82
CA GLU A 807 -63.62 26.54 -7.83
C GLU A 807 -62.59 27.06 -6.80
N TYR A 808 -61.56 27.78 -7.25
CA TYR A 808 -60.60 28.45 -6.35
C TYR A 808 -61.32 29.45 -5.42
N LYS A 809 -62.26 30.23 -5.97
CA LYS A 809 -63.07 31.20 -5.22
C LYS A 809 -64.01 30.52 -4.22
N LYS A 810 -64.62 29.38 -4.58
CA LYS A 810 -65.45 28.56 -3.67
C LYS A 810 -64.66 27.91 -2.54
N ARG A 811 -63.41 27.50 -2.78
CA ARG A 811 -62.51 26.90 -1.77
C ARG A 811 -62.30 27.84 -0.58
N TRP A 812 -61.81 29.05 -0.83
CA TRP A 812 -61.55 30.04 0.23
C TRP A 812 -62.82 30.49 0.97
N LYS A 813 -63.97 30.57 0.28
CA LYS A 813 -65.26 30.89 0.92
C LYS A 813 -65.69 29.84 1.95
N LYS A 814 -65.45 28.53 1.70
CA LYS A 814 -65.71 27.46 2.68
C LYS A 814 -64.79 27.58 3.91
N LEU A 815 -63.50 27.85 3.70
CA LEU A 815 -62.51 27.97 4.77
C LEU A 815 -62.81 29.13 5.74
N HIS A 816 -63.28 30.28 5.22
CA HIS A 816 -63.75 31.40 6.05
C HIS A 816 -64.90 31.01 6.99
N MET A 817 -65.81 30.14 6.54
CA MET A 817 -66.92 29.61 7.35
C MET A 817 -66.45 28.55 8.37
N GLY A 818 -65.15 28.27 8.44
CA GLY A 818 -64.58 27.28 9.35
C GLY A 818 -64.75 25.83 8.90
N ILE A 819 -65.03 25.60 7.61
CA ILE A 819 -65.20 24.28 6.99
C ILE A 819 -63.90 23.92 6.27
N HIS A 820 -63.29 22.78 6.62
CA HIS A 820 -62.05 22.32 5.99
C HIS A 820 -62.27 21.93 4.52
N VAL A 821 -61.21 21.95 3.71
CA VAL A 821 -61.25 21.50 2.31
C VAL A 821 -60.04 20.62 2.00
N SER A 822 -60.33 19.38 1.61
CA SER A 822 -59.35 18.34 1.25
C SER A 822 -59.40 18.03 -0.24
N GLY A 823 -58.27 17.64 -0.83
CA GLY A 823 -58.19 17.19 -2.23
C GLY A 823 -56.76 17.19 -2.76
N THR A 824 -56.61 16.78 -4.01
CA THR A 824 -55.38 17.01 -4.78
C THR A 824 -55.48 18.37 -5.45
N PHE A 825 -54.49 19.21 -5.23
CA PHE A 825 -54.46 20.59 -5.70
C PHE A 825 -53.22 20.80 -6.58
N GLN A 826 -53.44 21.34 -7.78
CA GLN A 826 -52.37 21.78 -8.66
C GLN A 826 -51.84 23.15 -8.18
N TYR A 827 -50.52 23.28 -8.20
CA TYR A 827 -49.77 24.50 -7.91
C TYR A 827 -48.65 24.70 -8.92
N ILE A 828 -48.01 25.86 -8.85
CA ILE A 828 -46.75 26.17 -9.53
C ILE A 828 -45.68 26.60 -8.52
N ASN A 829 -44.46 26.13 -8.72
CA ASN A 829 -43.29 26.59 -7.98
C ASN A 829 -42.72 27.91 -8.56
N LYS A 830 -41.65 28.43 -7.96
CA LYS A 830 -40.93 29.63 -8.40
C LYS A 830 -40.43 29.55 -9.86
N LYS A 831 -40.15 28.34 -10.36
CA LYS A 831 -39.74 28.03 -11.74
C LYS A 831 -40.93 27.85 -12.71
N LYS A 832 -42.18 27.93 -12.21
CA LYS A 832 -43.45 27.67 -12.92
C LYS A 832 -43.71 26.22 -13.32
N GLU A 833 -43.00 25.27 -12.71
CA GLU A 833 -43.23 23.84 -12.88
C GLU A 833 -44.50 23.42 -12.11
N ARG A 834 -45.30 22.51 -12.68
CA ARG A 834 -46.55 22.04 -12.05
C ARG A 834 -46.26 21.06 -10.92
N ILE A 835 -46.96 21.24 -9.80
CA ILE A 835 -46.84 20.39 -8.62
C ILE A 835 -48.23 19.99 -8.13
N TYR A 836 -48.43 18.70 -7.88
CA TYR A 836 -49.67 18.15 -7.36
C TYR A 836 -49.49 17.78 -5.89
N ILE A 837 -50.21 18.50 -5.01
CA ILE A 837 -50.18 18.27 -3.56
C ILE A 837 -51.53 17.73 -3.14
N GLN A 838 -51.55 16.52 -2.58
CA GLN A 838 -52.73 15.98 -1.92
C GLN A 838 -52.72 16.43 -0.45
N GLY A 839 -53.67 17.29 -0.08
CA GLY A 839 -53.63 17.96 1.22
C GLY A 839 -54.99 18.43 1.72
N THR A 840 -54.99 18.97 2.92
CA THR A 840 -56.17 19.54 3.59
C THR A 840 -55.88 20.91 4.16
N TYR A 841 -56.69 21.89 3.79
CA TYR A 841 -56.77 23.18 4.46
C TYR A 841 -57.76 23.10 5.62
N THR A 842 -57.30 23.36 6.84
CA THR A 842 -58.10 23.33 8.07
C THR A 842 -58.12 24.69 8.74
N ALA A 843 -59.30 25.12 9.18
CA ALA A 843 -59.52 26.41 9.81
C ALA A 843 -59.37 26.32 11.34
N ILE A 844 -58.29 26.88 11.88
CA ILE A 844 -57.95 26.87 13.32
C ILE A 844 -58.76 27.95 14.05
N LYS A 845 -59.36 27.60 15.19
CA LYS A 845 -60.29 28.45 15.96
C LYS A 845 -59.75 28.78 17.35
N ASP A 846 -60.18 29.90 17.91
CA ASP A 846 -59.93 30.28 19.29
C ASP A 846 -60.80 29.50 20.29
N HIS A 847 -60.53 29.69 21.58
CA HIS A 847 -61.26 29.08 22.69
C HIS A 847 -62.73 29.58 22.84
N LYS A 848 -63.20 30.46 21.95
CA LYS A 848 -64.60 30.93 21.85
C LYS A 848 -65.23 30.50 20.51
N GLY A 849 -64.55 29.65 19.73
CA GLY A 849 -65.04 29.07 18.48
C GLY A 849 -64.86 29.96 17.24
N LYS A 850 -64.22 31.13 17.35
CA LYS A 850 -63.99 32.03 16.22
C LYS A 850 -62.72 31.63 15.46
N THR A 851 -62.79 31.55 14.13
CA THR A 851 -61.62 31.22 13.31
C THR A 851 -60.53 32.30 13.42
N LEU A 852 -59.29 31.87 13.65
CA LEU A 852 -58.10 32.71 13.77
C LEU A 852 -57.23 32.69 12.51
N LYS A 853 -56.88 31.49 12.04
CA LYS A 853 -55.93 31.25 10.93
C LYS A 853 -56.27 29.95 10.20
N ILE A 854 -55.72 29.76 9.00
CA ILE A 854 -55.91 28.55 8.19
C ILE A 854 -54.56 27.83 8.10
N TYR A 855 -54.57 26.51 8.26
CA TYR A 855 -53.39 25.65 8.23
C TYR A 855 -53.52 24.63 7.10
N LEU A 856 -52.49 24.50 6.27
CA LEU A 856 -52.36 23.44 5.26
C LEU A 856 -51.40 22.37 5.78
N ILE A 857 -51.78 21.10 5.63
CA ILE A 857 -50.86 19.97 5.59
C ILE A 857 -51.18 19.10 4.37
N GLY A 858 -50.15 18.60 3.69
CA GLY A 858 -50.30 17.69 2.56
C GLY A 858 -48.98 17.05 2.13
N SER A 859 -49.07 16.04 1.25
CA SER A 859 -47.94 15.37 0.63
C SER A 859 -47.86 15.70 -0.85
N ASN A 860 -46.64 15.72 -1.41
CA ASN A 860 -46.46 15.80 -2.86
C ASN A 860 -46.77 14.42 -3.47
N THR A 861 -47.77 14.35 -4.36
CA THR A 861 -48.20 13.11 -5.01
C THR A 861 -47.87 13.06 -6.51
N SER A 862 -47.07 14.02 -6.99
CA SER A 862 -46.72 14.16 -8.41
C SER A 862 -46.09 12.90 -9.01
N ASP A 863 -45.29 12.14 -8.25
CA ASP A 863 -44.65 10.92 -8.74
C ASP A 863 -45.62 9.71 -8.83
N LEU A 864 -46.69 9.68 -8.03
CA LEU A 864 -47.77 8.67 -8.18
C LEU A 864 -48.62 8.93 -9.42
N ILE A 865 -48.81 10.21 -9.79
CA ILE A 865 -49.54 10.58 -11.00
C ILE A 865 -48.69 10.32 -12.24
N LYS A 866 -47.38 10.66 -12.22
CA LYS A 866 -46.42 10.19 -13.23
C LYS A 866 -46.52 8.69 -13.44
N ARG A 867 -46.55 7.88 -12.37
CA ARG A 867 -46.65 6.42 -12.47
C ARG A 867 -47.92 5.90 -13.16
N SER A 868 -48.99 6.69 -13.19
CA SER A 868 -50.20 6.39 -13.99
C SER A 868 -50.06 6.80 -15.46
N GLU A 869 -49.26 7.81 -15.76
CA GLU A 869 -48.91 8.21 -17.13
C GLU A 869 -47.84 7.25 -17.69
N GLU A 870 -46.89 6.79 -16.87
CA GLU A 870 -45.89 5.74 -17.16
C GLU A 870 -46.54 4.41 -17.59
N LEU A 871 -47.77 4.10 -17.16
CA LEU A 871 -48.47 2.89 -17.61
C LEU A 871 -49.11 3.02 -19.00
N LYS A 872 -49.42 4.24 -19.45
CA LYS A 872 -49.82 4.51 -20.85
C LYS A 872 -48.62 4.85 -21.74
N ALA A 873 -47.56 5.38 -21.14
CA ALA A 873 -46.23 5.30 -21.71
C ALA A 873 -45.91 3.83 -21.98
N ARG A 874 -46.05 2.90 -21.03
CA ARG A 874 -45.73 1.45 -21.16
C ARG A 874 -46.21 0.78 -22.45
N GLU A 875 -47.40 1.13 -22.94
CA GLU A 875 -47.98 0.61 -24.18
C GLU A 875 -47.34 1.26 -25.42
N THR A 876 -47.17 2.58 -25.39
CA THR A 876 -46.40 3.35 -26.38
C THR A 876 -44.93 2.94 -26.39
N GLU A 877 -44.37 2.66 -25.20
CA GLU A 877 -43.04 2.18 -24.84
C GLU A 877 -42.88 0.71 -25.22
N LEU A 878 -43.95 -0.06 -25.45
CA LEU A 878 -43.81 -1.40 -26.04
C LEU A 878 -43.55 -1.29 -27.56
N TYR A 879 -44.25 -0.37 -28.21
CA TYR A 879 -43.99 0.01 -29.60
C TYR A 879 -42.61 0.69 -29.74
N PHE A 880 -42.30 1.60 -28.81
CA PHE A 880 -40.98 2.22 -28.68
C PHE A 880 -39.92 1.22 -28.23
N GLN A 881 -40.22 0.12 -27.53
CA GLN A 881 -39.25 -0.96 -27.25
C GLN A 881 -38.98 -1.83 -28.48
N ILE A 882 -39.80 -1.78 -29.55
CA ILE A 882 -39.51 -2.44 -30.82
C ILE A 882 -38.64 -1.55 -31.71
N GLU A 883 -38.84 -0.22 -31.71
CA GLU A 883 -37.89 0.71 -32.33
C GLU A 883 -36.62 0.87 -31.49
N ASP A 884 -36.72 0.97 -30.17
CA ASP A 884 -35.59 0.95 -29.24
C ASP A 884 -34.92 -0.41 -29.24
N MET A 885 -35.55 -1.56 -29.48
CA MET A 885 -34.76 -2.78 -29.72
C MET A 885 -33.89 -2.66 -30.97
N LYS A 886 -34.34 -1.97 -32.03
CA LYS A 886 -33.48 -1.70 -33.20
C LYS A 886 -32.46 -0.60 -32.93
N MET A 887 -32.82 0.46 -32.23
CA MET A 887 -31.95 1.59 -31.88
C MET A 887 -30.99 1.26 -30.74
N LEU A 888 -31.30 0.27 -29.90
CA LEU A 888 -30.48 -0.32 -28.84
C LEU A 888 -29.73 -1.54 -29.35
N GLN A 889 -30.18 -2.24 -30.39
CA GLN A 889 -29.31 -3.09 -31.21
C GLN A 889 -28.28 -2.24 -31.96
N LYS A 890 -28.66 -1.07 -32.48
CA LYS A 890 -27.77 -0.12 -33.15
C LYS A 890 -26.91 0.72 -32.19
N GLN A 891 -27.40 1.01 -30.98
CA GLN A 891 -26.57 1.53 -29.89
C GLN A 891 -25.74 0.43 -29.24
N LYS A 892 -26.13 -0.85 -29.30
CA LYS A 892 -25.28 -1.98 -28.93
C LYS A 892 -24.20 -2.18 -29.97
N GLU A 893 -24.50 -2.15 -31.26
CA GLU A 893 -23.48 -2.08 -32.33
C GLU A 893 -22.55 -0.89 -32.11
N LYS A 894 -23.08 0.30 -31.76
CA LYS A 894 -22.27 1.49 -31.45
C LYS A 894 -21.57 1.43 -30.08
N GLN A 895 -22.08 0.69 -29.10
CA GLN A 895 -21.42 0.44 -27.81
C GLN A 895 -20.43 -0.71 -27.91
N GLU A 896 -20.58 -1.64 -28.83
CA GLU A 896 -19.59 -2.63 -29.23
C GLU A 896 -18.53 -1.95 -30.10
N GLU A 897 -18.88 -0.94 -30.90
CA GLU A 897 -17.92 -0.07 -31.58
C GLU A 897 -17.19 0.87 -30.59
N GLU A 898 -17.87 1.42 -29.58
CA GLU A 898 -17.27 2.24 -28.52
C GLU A 898 -16.54 1.41 -27.45
N LEU A 899 -16.96 0.18 -27.14
CA LEU A 899 -16.22 -0.77 -26.30
C LEU A 899 -15.11 -1.46 -27.09
N SER A 900 -15.22 -1.60 -28.42
CA SER A 900 -14.10 -2.01 -29.27
C SER A 900 -13.08 -0.88 -29.38
N LYS A 901 -13.50 0.36 -29.64
CA LYS A 901 -12.61 1.53 -29.58
C LYS A 901 -12.01 1.72 -28.21
N ARG A 902 -12.78 1.62 -27.13
CA ARG A 902 -12.29 1.79 -25.75
C ARG A 902 -11.53 0.58 -25.23
N SER A 903 -11.78 -0.63 -25.72
CA SER A 903 -10.89 -1.78 -25.46
C SER A 903 -9.63 -1.70 -26.31
N VAL A 904 -9.65 -1.12 -27.51
CA VAL A 904 -8.44 -0.75 -28.27
C VAL A 904 -7.68 0.36 -27.54
N GLU A 905 -8.30 1.45 -27.09
CA GLU A 905 -7.66 2.50 -26.27
C GLU A 905 -7.09 1.94 -24.96
N ILE A 906 -7.80 1.01 -24.30
CA ILE A 906 -7.30 0.32 -23.11
C ILE A 906 -6.16 -0.62 -23.51
N ILE A 907 -6.27 -1.44 -24.56
CA ILE A 907 -5.20 -2.34 -25.03
C ILE A 907 -3.97 -1.51 -25.42
N GLU A 908 -4.11 -0.43 -26.18
CA GLU A 908 -3.04 0.51 -26.52
C GLU A 908 -2.42 1.12 -25.24
N GLN A 909 -3.20 1.53 -24.24
CA GLN A 909 -2.67 2.02 -22.96
C GLN A 909 -1.99 0.92 -22.13
N GLU A 910 -2.53 -0.30 -22.08
CA GLU A 910 -1.95 -1.43 -21.37
C GLU A 910 -0.68 -1.92 -22.06
N SER A 911 -0.67 -1.91 -23.39
CA SER A 911 0.45 -2.23 -24.28
C SER A 911 1.55 -1.19 -24.16
N LEU A 912 1.24 0.11 -24.23
CA LEU A 912 2.16 1.21 -23.98
C LEU A 912 2.74 1.18 -22.56
N THR A 913 1.90 0.96 -21.54
CA THR A 913 2.32 0.87 -20.13
C THR A 913 3.22 -0.34 -19.91
N LYS A 914 2.89 -1.48 -20.52
CA LYS A 914 3.70 -2.71 -20.52
C LYS A 914 5.01 -2.54 -21.29
N SER A 915 5.01 -1.87 -22.44
CA SER A 915 6.21 -1.59 -23.23
C SER A 915 7.14 -0.60 -22.53
N ARG A 916 6.61 0.45 -21.86
CA ARG A 916 7.39 1.32 -20.97
C ARG A 916 8.08 0.51 -19.86
N THR A 917 7.31 -0.26 -19.08
CA THR A 917 7.89 -1.03 -17.96
C THR A 917 8.79 -2.19 -18.42
N GLU A 918 8.52 -2.81 -19.58
CA GLU A 918 9.41 -3.83 -20.15
C GLU A 918 10.71 -3.20 -20.70
N GLY A 919 10.64 -1.99 -21.26
CA GLY A 919 11.83 -1.19 -21.59
C GLY A 919 12.69 -0.95 -20.35
N ILE A 920 12.08 -0.39 -19.29
CA ILE A 920 12.69 -0.15 -17.97
C ILE A 920 13.31 -1.44 -17.38
N ASN A 921 12.57 -2.54 -17.38
CA ASN A 921 13.03 -3.85 -16.91
C ASN A 921 14.22 -4.42 -17.72
N ARG A 922 14.54 -3.85 -18.88
CA ARG A 922 15.67 -4.22 -19.75
C ARG A 922 16.78 -3.17 -19.81
N THR A 923 16.66 -2.02 -19.11
CA THR A 923 17.63 -0.92 -19.19
C THR A 923 18.27 -0.52 -17.87
N ILE A 924 17.53 -0.56 -16.76
CA ILE A 924 18.05 -0.23 -15.43
C ILE A 924 17.91 -1.41 -14.48
N LEU A 925 18.62 -1.42 -13.36
CA LEU A 925 18.33 -2.37 -12.29
C LEU A 925 16.93 -2.08 -11.75
N VAL A 926 16.12 -3.12 -11.59
CA VAL A 926 14.78 -3.04 -10.99
C VAL A 926 14.63 -4.18 -9.98
N ALA A 927 14.26 -3.84 -8.74
CA ALA A 927 13.81 -4.80 -7.75
C ALA A 927 12.62 -4.25 -6.95
N GLU A 928 11.68 -5.12 -6.59
CA GLU A 928 10.55 -4.79 -5.72
C GLU A 928 10.69 -5.48 -4.37
N PHE A 929 10.27 -4.79 -3.31
CA PHE A 929 10.32 -5.28 -1.94
C PHE A 929 8.96 -5.11 -1.26
N ASP A 930 8.61 -6.01 -0.35
CA ASP A 930 7.55 -5.75 0.62
C ASP A 930 8.00 -4.73 1.70
N MET A 931 7.06 -4.33 2.55
CA MET A 931 7.29 -3.36 3.62
C MET A 931 8.22 -3.90 4.74
N ASP A 932 8.49 -5.20 4.75
CA ASP A 932 9.47 -5.90 5.60
C ASP A 932 10.83 -6.09 4.89
N GLY A 933 11.04 -5.48 3.72
CA GLY A 933 12.28 -5.52 2.96
C GLY A 933 12.60 -6.84 2.27
N ARG A 934 11.61 -7.70 1.99
CA ARG A 934 11.81 -8.96 1.24
C ARG A 934 11.62 -8.75 -0.25
N ILE A 935 12.53 -9.31 -1.05
CA ILE A 935 12.48 -9.21 -2.51
C ILE A 935 11.25 -9.95 -3.05
N LEU A 936 10.36 -9.22 -3.70
CA LEU A 936 9.15 -9.72 -4.40
C LEU A 936 9.44 -9.96 -5.89
N PHE A 937 10.30 -9.15 -6.49
CA PHE A 937 10.71 -9.22 -7.89
C PHE A 937 12.14 -8.68 -8.05
N ALA A 938 12.89 -9.20 -9.02
CA ALA A 938 14.20 -8.66 -9.41
C ALA A 938 14.45 -8.94 -10.90
N ASN A 939 14.79 -7.91 -11.69
CA ASN A 939 14.90 -8.05 -13.14
C ASN A 939 16.20 -8.72 -13.61
N ASN A 940 16.32 -8.91 -14.94
CA ASN A 940 17.46 -9.58 -15.57
C ASN A 940 18.79 -8.80 -15.43
N ILE A 941 18.74 -7.47 -15.20
CA ILE A 941 19.94 -6.68 -14.92
C ILE A 941 20.35 -6.89 -13.45
N PHE A 942 19.41 -6.76 -12.52
CA PHE A 942 19.65 -6.98 -11.09
C PHE A 942 20.23 -8.37 -10.79
N THR A 943 19.61 -9.43 -11.33
CA THR A 943 20.09 -10.81 -11.16
C THR A 943 21.51 -11.02 -11.71
N LYS A 944 21.84 -10.46 -12.88
CA LYS A 944 23.20 -10.51 -13.45
C LYS A 944 24.22 -9.73 -12.64
N THR A 945 23.94 -8.45 -12.34
CA THR A 945 24.85 -7.57 -11.60
C THR A 945 25.22 -8.17 -10.25
N PHE A 946 24.23 -8.69 -9.50
CA PHE A 946 24.47 -9.28 -8.18
C PHE A 946 24.93 -10.76 -8.21
N ASP A 947 25.02 -11.39 -9.39
CA ASP A 947 25.41 -12.79 -9.61
C ASP A 947 24.47 -13.81 -8.90
N TYR A 948 23.18 -13.49 -8.76
CA TYR A 948 22.15 -14.38 -8.19
C TYR A 948 21.08 -14.72 -9.22
N SER A 949 20.58 -15.96 -9.21
CA SER A 949 19.35 -16.26 -9.95
C SER A 949 18.12 -15.69 -9.23
N GLU A 950 17.09 -15.30 -9.97
CA GLU A 950 15.83 -14.77 -9.44
C GLU A 950 15.26 -15.63 -8.29
N LYS A 951 15.22 -16.96 -8.50
CA LYS A 951 14.74 -17.94 -7.51
C LYS A 951 15.57 -18.01 -6.21
N GLU A 952 16.80 -17.50 -6.21
CA GLU A 952 17.61 -17.38 -5.00
C GLU A 952 17.35 -16.06 -4.25
N LEU A 953 16.84 -15.04 -4.93
CA LEU A 953 16.50 -13.72 -4.37
C LEU A 953 15.06 -13.64 -3.84
N ILE A 954 14.07 -14.21 -4.52
CA ILE A 954 12.66 -14.07 -4.12
C ILE A 954 12.44 -14.57 -2.68
N SER A 955 11.69 -13.79 -1.91
CA SER A 955 11.41 -13.95 -0.47
C SER A 955 12.64 -13.85 0.46
N LYS A 956 13.85 -13.54 -0.06
CA LYS A 956 14.99 -13.17 0.80
C LYS A 956 14.84 -11.73 1.25
N HIS A 957 15.27 -11.47 2.48
CA HIS A 957 15.42 -10.12 3.01
C HIS A 957 16.59 -9.41 2.32
N HIS A 958 16.43 -8.12 2.04
CA HIS A 958 17.38 -7.24 1.36
C HIS A 958 18.82 -7.30 1.94
N GLU A 959 18.96 -7.61 3.23
CA GLU A 959 20.24 -7.87 3.91
C GLU A 959 21.17 -8.89 3.22
N ILE A 960 20.65 -9.78 2.37
CA ILE A 960 21.46 -10.72 1.58
C ILE A 960 22.47 -10.01 0.65
N LEU A 961 22.20 -8.74 0.31
CA LEU A 961 22.95 -7.95 -0.66
C LEU A 961 24.00 -7.01 -0.04
N ILE A 962 24.10 -6.92 1.28
CA ILE A 962 24.93 -5.93 2.00
C ILE A 962 25.83 -6.58 3.06
N THR A 963 26.75 -5.81 3.66
CA THR A 963 27.54 -6.31 4.80
C THR A 963 26.64 -6.54 6.02
N LYS A 964 26.98 -7.55 6.83
CA LYS A 964 26.30 -7.82 8.11
C LYS A 964 26.40 -6.65 9.10
N ASP A 965 27.47 -5.87 9.01
CA ASP A 965 27.70 -4.72 9.86
C ASP A 965 26.81 -3.54 9.44
N PHE A 966 26.63 -3.31 8.13
CA PHE A 966 25.69 -2.31 7.63
C PHE A 966 24.23 -2.72 7.87
N ALA A 967 23.87 -3.99 7.69
CA ALA A 967 22.55 -4.53 8.06
C ALA A 967 22.20 -4.27 9.55
N GLN A 968 23.20 -4.31 10.43
CA GLN A 968 23.01 -4.06 11.87
C GLN A 968 23.09 -2.58 12.26
N SER A 969 23.47 -1.69 11.34
CA SER A 969 23.63 -0.25 11.56
C SER A 969 22.31 0.45 11.98
N LYS A 970 22.41 1.72 12.35
CA LYS A 970 21.22 2.56 12.62
C LYS A 970 20.72 3.20 11.33
N GLU A 971 21.66 3.53 10.47
CA GLU A 971 21.53 4.14 9.15
C GLU A 971 20.63 3.28 8.26
N TYR A 972 20.91 1.98 8.15
CA TYR A 972 20.09 1.01 7.42
C TYR A 972 18.64 0.91 7.93
N LYS A 973 18.43 1.05 9.24
CA LYS A 973 17.09 0.97 9.86
C LYS A 973 16.29 2.25 9.65
N ASN A 974 16.96 3.41 9.72
CA ASN A 974 16.35 4.70 9.42
C ASN A 974 15.86 4.74 7.95
N ALA A 975 16.63 4.19 7.01
CA ALA A 975 16.25 4.12 5.59
C ALA A 975 14.91 3.40 5.38
N TRP A 976 14.75 2.19 5.93
CA TRP A 976 13.46 1.47 5.86
C TRP A 976 12.33 2.18 6.61
N GLU A 977 12.63 2.94 7.68
CA GLU A 977 11.63 3.74 8.38
C GLU A 977 11.17 4.99 7.59
N GLN A 978 11.99 5.52 6.68
CA GLN A 978 11.62 6.60 5.75
C GLN A 978 10.76 6.05 4.59
N LEU A 979 11.21 4.95 3.98
CA LEU A 979 10.51 4.27 2.89
C LEU A 979 9.09 3.85 3.30
N ASN A 980 8.93 3.30 4.50
CA ASN A 980 7.63 2.92 5.05
C ASN A 980 6.73 4.11 5.44
N LYS A 981 7.21 5.36 5.36
CA LYS A 981 6.39 6.60 5.50
C LYS A 981 5.99 7.20 4.16
N GLY A 982 6.55 6.74 3.05
CA GLY A 982 6.27 7.28 1.71
C GLY A 982 7.30 8.31 1.21
N GLU A 983 8.41 8.47 1.93
CA GLU A 983 9.60 9.20 1.47
C GLU A 983 10.42 8.30 0.53
N TYR A 984 11.06 8.85 -0.50
CA TYR A 984 11.99 8.12 -1.38
C TYR A 984 13.44 8.39 -0.96
N LEU A 985 14.34 7.45 -1.25
CA LEU A 985 15.75 7.52 -0.89
C LEU A 985 16.65 7.30 -2.10
N THR A 986 17.30 8.36 -2.57
CA THR A 986 18.23 8.37 -3.72
C THR A 986 19.67 8.50 -3.26
N GLU A 987 20.47 7.44 -3.38
CA GLU A 987 21.88 7.43 -2.99
C GLU A 987 22.73 6.52 -3.90
N THR A 988 24.04 6.53 -3.68
CA THR A 988 24.98 5.54 -4.24
C THR A 988 25.20 4.42 -3.22
N PHE A 989 24.42 3.35 -3.34
CA PHE A 989 24.42 2.24 -2.40
C PHE A 989 25.57 1.26 -2.66
N THR A 990 26.29 0.86 -1.60
CA THR A 990 27.34 -0.16 -1.67
C THR A 990 26.76 -1.53 -1.33
N PHE A 991 26.91 -2.47 -2.28
CA PHE A 991 26.38 -3.81 -2.24
C PHE A 991 27.49 -4.88 -2.36
N ILE A 992 27.12 -6.15 -2.14
CA ILE A 992 27.96 -7.32 -2.25
C ILE A 992 27.26 -8.38 -3.12
N SER A 993 27.96 -8.87 -4.14
CA SER A 993 27.49 -9.94 -5.01
C SER A 993 27.55 -11.33 -4.34
N LYS A 994 26.92 -12.33 -4.96
CA LYS A 994 27.06 -13.75 -4.57
C LYS A 994 28.53 -14.22 -4.53
N ASN A 995 29.36 -13.73 -5.45
CA ASN A 995 30.80 -13.99 -5.52
C ASN A 995 31.65 -13.12 -4.57
N LYS A 996 31.03 -12.27 -3.74
CA LYS A 996 31.64 -11.33 -2.78
C LYS A 996 32.37 -10.12 -3.37
N SER A 997 32.18 -9.84 -4.66
CA SER A 997 32.62 -8.56 -5.23
C SER A 997 31.78 -7.41 -4.65
N LYS A 998 32.40 -6.26 -4.40
CA LYS A 998 31.65 -5.02 -4.16
C LYS A 998 30.98 -4.57 -5.46
N ILE A 999 29.75 -4.12 -5.35
CA ILE A 999 28.97 -3.45 -6.41
C ILE A 999 28.57 -2.09 -5.87
N PHE A 1000 28.51 -1.08 -6.73
CA PHE A 1000 27.96 0.23 -6.40
C PHE A 1000 26.81 0.54 -7.35
N ILE A 1001 25.61 0.73 -6.80
CA ILE A 1001 24.42 1.12 -7.56
C ILE A 1001 24.05 2.54 -7.18
N GLN A 1002 24.07 3.46 -8.14
CA GLN A 1002 23.37 4.73 -7.99
C GLN A 1002 21.89 4.48 -8.25
N GLY A 1003 21.03 4.67 -7.25
CA GLY A 1003 19.63 4.31 -7.39
C GLY A 1003 18.69 5.03 -6.42
N THR A 1004 17.39 4.85 -6.65
CA THR A 1004 16.33 5.36 -5.79
C THR A 1004 15.42 4.22 -5.34
N TYR A 1005 15.19 4.14 -4.03
CA TYR A 1005 14.07 3.38 -3.46
C TYR A 1005 12.84 4.29 -3.38
N THR A 1006 11.75 3.90 -4.05
CA THR A 1006 10.50 4.69 -4.14
C THR A 1006 9.30 3.88 -3.65
N PRO A 1007 8.52 4.39 -2.67
CA PRO A 1007 7.32 3.68 -2.18
C PRO A 1007 6.13 3.76 -3.15
N ILE A 1008 5.69 2.61 -3.69
CA ILE A 1008 4.55 2.50 -4.60
C ILE A 1008 3.24 2.50 -3.80
N LYS A 1009 2.28 3.32 -4.26
CA LYS A 1009 0.95 3.47 -3.66
C LYS A 1009 -0.14 2.81 -4.52
N ASN A 1010 -1.19 2.31 -3.88
CA ASN A 1010 -2.39 1.82 -4.55
C ASN A 1010 -3.36 2.97 -4.91
N SER A 1011 -4.48 2.64 -5.56
CA SER A 1011 -5.54 3.59 -5.95
C SER A 1011 -6.27 4.30 -4.79
N LYS A 1012 -6.00 3.92 -3.54
CA LYS A 1012 -6.47 4.60 -2.32
C LYS A 1012 -5.40 5.49 -1.67
N GLY A 1013 -4.19 5.51 -2.23
CA GLY A 1013 -3.01 6.23 -1.70
C GLY A 1013 -2.21 5.47 -0.64
N GLU A 1014 -2.58 4.23 -0.33
CA GLU A 1014 -1.90 3.38 0.66
C GLU A 1014 -0.63 2.77 0.04
N ILE A 1015 0.50 2.77 0.76
CA ILE A 1015 1.76 2.18 0.29
C ILE A 1015 1.64 0.65 0.32
N ILE A 1016 2.02 -0.01 -0.78
CA ILE A 1016 1.86 -1.47 -0.95
C ILE A 1016 3.17 -2.23 -1.20
N LYS A 1017 4.21 -1.58 -1.72
CA LYS A 1017 5.55 -2.15 -1.96
C LYS A 1017 6.57 -1.04 -2.17
N ILE A 1018 7.86 -1.34 -2.00
CA ILE A 1018 8.98 -0.43 -2.30
C ILE A 1018 9.65 -0.86 -3.60
N LEU A 1019 9.96 0.08 -4.48
CA LEU A 1019 10.65 -0.14 -5.76
C LEU A 1019 12.06 0.42 -5.71
N LEU A 1020 13.09 -0.40 -5.88
CA LEU A 1020 14.44 0.06 -6.19
C LEU A 1020 14.62 0.15 -7.70
N THR A 1021 15.03 1.31 -8.18
CA THR A 1021 15.57 1.51 -9.53
C THR A 1021 16.99 2.04 -9.47
N GLY A 1022 17.85 1.72 -10.44
CA GLY A 1022 19.21 2.29 -10.45
C GLY A 1022 20.14 1.80 -11.56
N PHE A 1023 21.33 2.40 -11.59
CA PHE A 1023 22.39 2.13 -12.56
C PHE A 1023 23.60 1.54 -11.85
N ASP A 1024 24.25 0.54 -12.47
CA ASP A 1024 25.54 0.07 -11.99
C ASP A 1024 26.61 1.13 -12.28
N THR A 1025 27.18 1.70 -11.23
CA THR A 1025 28.25 2.71 -11.27
C THR A 1025 29.58 2.14 -10.81
N THR A 1026 29.69 0.82 -10.63
CA THR A 1026 30.84 0.14 -10.05
C THR A 1026 32.16 0.52 -10.74
N ASP A 1027 32.20 0.58 -12.07
CA ASP A 1027 33.42 0.91 -12.80
C ASP A 1027 33.72 2.42 -12.81
N LEU A 1028 32.71 3.29 -12.73
CA LEU A 1028 32.90 4.73 -12.50
C LEU A 1028 33.50 4.97 -11.11
N ILE A 1029 33.08 4.22 -10.10
CA ILE A 1029 33.56 4.37 -8.73
C ILE A 1029 34.93 3.70 -8.53
N LYS A 1030 35.19 2.51 -9.09
CA LYS A 1030 36.56 1.96 -9.15
C LYS A 1030 37.52 2.94 -9.81
N ARG A 1031 37.15 3.47 -10.97
CA ARG A 1031 37.92 4.51 -11.66
C ARG A 1031 38.09 5.73 -10.74
N THR A 1032 37.03 6.23 -10.12
CA THR A 1032 37.14 7.33 -9.15
C THR A 1032 38.01 6.98 -7.91
N GLU A 1033 38.08 5.72 -7.48
CA GLU A 1033 38.95 5.25 -6.38
C GLU A 1033 40.41 5.08 -6.83
N GLU A 1034 40.67 4.64 -8.06
CA GLU A 1034 42.00 4.66 -8.70
C GLU A 1034 42.48 6.12 -8.87
N LEU A 1035 41.58 6.99 -9.34
CA LEU A 1035 41.67 8.45 -9.35
C LEU A 1035 41.58 9.07 -7.92
N LYS A 1036 41.61 8.28 -6.83
CA LYS A 1036 41.80 8.73 -5.44
C LYS A 1036 43.00 8.08 -4.71
N ALA A 1037 43.50 6.95 -5.19
CA ALA A 1037 44.66 6.27 -4.63
C ALA A 1037 45.97 6.98 -5.00
N ARG A 1038 46.13 7.38 -6.25
CA ARG A 1038 47.42 7.63 -6.89
C ARG A 1038 48.01 9.06 -6.75
N GLU A 1039 47.37 10.05 -6.12
CA GLU A 1039 48.02 11.28 -5.55
C GLU A 1039 47.96 11.29 -4.05
N THR A 1040 47.42 10.22 -3.48
CA THR A 1040 48.10 9.66 -2.31
C THR A 1040 49.47 9.08 -2.73
N GLU A 1041 49.71 8.75 -4.03
CA GLU A 1041 51.03 8.62 -4.71
C GLU A 1041 51.61 9.99 -5.17
N LEU A 1042 51.66 10.52 -6.44
CA LEU A 1042 52.49 11.73 -6.75
C LEU A 1042 52.19 13.03 -5.99
N SER A 1043 51.20 13.22 -5.12
CA SER A 1043 51.32 14.33 -4.15
C SER A 1043 52.20 13.99 -2.96
N PHE A 1044 52.23 12.72 -2.53
CA PHE A 1044 53.32 12.17 -1.73
C PHE A 1044 54.64 12.26 -2.51
N GLN A 1045 54.74 11.81 -3.77
CA GLN A 1045 56.01 11.96 -4.53
C GLN A 1045 56.33 13.43 -4.94
N LEU A 1046 55.38 14.37 -4.95
CA LEU A 1046 55.57 15.83 -5.13
C LEU A 1046 56.06 16.46 -3.84
N GLU A 1047 55.52 16.04 -2.71
CA GLU A 1047 55.98 16.45 -1.39
C GLU A 1047 57.38 15.88 -1.12
N GLU A 1048 57.64 14.63 -1.54
CA GLU A 1048 58.95 13.98 -1.52
C GLU A 1048 59.95 14.65 -2.49
N LEU A 1049 59.58 14.91 -3.74
CA LEU A 1049 60.44 15.63 -4.70
C LEU A 1049 60.66 17.09 -4.29
N LYS A 1050 59.68 17.77 -3.67
CA LYS A 1050 59.90 19.08 -3.03
C LYS A 1050 60.82 18.97 -1.81
N LEU A 1051 60.76 17.88 -1.04
CA LEU A 1051 61.70 17.58 0.05
C LEU A 1051 63.11 17.30 -0.46
N LEU A 1052 63.27 16.58 -1.57
CA LEU A 1052 64.53 16.32 -2.25
C LEU A 1052 65.11 17.60 -2.85
N GLU A 1053 64.31 18.40 -3.55
CA GLU A 1053 64.74 19.70 -4.10
C GLU A 1053 65.17 20.67 -2.98
N LYS A 1054 64.47 20.63 -1.83
CA LYS A 1054 64.81 21.42 -0.63
C LYS A 1054 66.06 20.91 0.09
N LYS A 1055 66.34 19.60 0.09
CA LYS A 1055 67.63 19.03 0.53
C LYS A 1055 68.76 19.43 -0.43
N SER A 1056 68.54 19.36 -1.73
CA SER A 1056 69.49 19.74 -2.79
C SER A 1056 69.87 21.24 -2.69
N LYS A 1057 68.89 22.12 -2.49
CA LYS A 1057 69.10 23.57 -2.28
C LYS A 1057 69.78 23.93 -0.95
N ASN A 1058 69.67 23.08 0.07
CA ASN A 1058 70.32 23.25 1.38
C ASN A 1058 71.66 22.50 1.51
N GLY A 1059 72.17 21.89 0.44
CA GLY A 1059 73.49 21.25 0.40
C GLY A 1059 74.62 22.26 0.22
N LYS A 1060 74.83 23.15 1.20
CA LYS A 1060 75.91 24.16 1.18
C LYS A 1060 76.38 24.56 2.58
#